data_AF-A0AAD6I0B7-F1
#
_entry.id   AF-A0AAD6I0B7-F1
#
_cell.length_a   1.000
_cell.length_b   1.000
_cell.length_c   1.000
_cell.angle_alpha   90.00
_cell.angle_beta   90.00
_cell.angle_gamma   90.00
#
_symmetry.space_group_name_H-M   'P 1'
#
loop_
_entity.id
_entity.type
_entity.pdbx_description
1 polymer ?
#
loop_
_entity_poly.entity_id
_entity_poly.type
_entity_poly.pdbx_seq_one_letter_code
_entity_poly.pdbx_strand_id
1 'polypeptide(L)'
;MRPSRSNISDFMSFVPDADETKAVLFVEVCIGKSYIELRLTNLVEYASSINEAVDQYYENPNRHSQRSHRPPSSMNNSMTASTTAWAQSGDLNHTTSPTSPTEPPSYALATRSISVSTGSQTSPRPSFVATSSSVSRHPHENALIRAAKVRAQDESEMQKMLHSVQLSCRIYNPEIEPEHETHLLCECPVHMYWKRRLNRLDVLEMWSKAVVYPGEKPYHDFAHLRLSNNNPYSNIMTSYSLAGASIYGIAKPNPELHAKFVQQTIALDSALNKKAQAAVQLMEPSFNIWELEQLESLVSNMSLTRRTSANDELNSEKSSKRSRFRKALSVSSSDERTASKIKKKLAGSFQLRSEILKEEQGRWQDGIDRQIVSTYQERIGIARAVSEIRMQKPIQYLNHLRAGYFEPIPVAWQSQASNPLRFTIEASAGWRGVTPAWRGYKDTAEERLYWVLSHRSGCQITTKPDLISELELARERIASAVDSHPRYHSPDDICRNRYPREGYSKQITQDFETTYDIGSPTDETMLLLDVRGSMDFNPLRPNYNQYLITSLLKTDQPKSKDLAKAILRRFIEALGKHDSNGLGYPFVTFSSQANYINLVNGWNLNDVWRNVRFTGRSRVMVGWQKVKEMHFQKHSETATFHPIYGWQAGPQTPKLRLILILGGEVNDMDEFELSLFDVSWASITILLMGADGCLHHHRQASRLRRMADSNPHISFIEAQGLVPERLVTHELLKHHLGQDFSMSEFENLEQQTAELPSPSEPRAQRTQSGQSQLEQLLIELPSVEETRIWQRDYQLPQTPGLYELSGVQRPTELPANDRSVAVQHPPRPTRPAPSPPQLDHPLDPPPPYLETGSSQ
;
A
#
# COMPACT_ATOMS: atom_id res chain seq x y z
N MET A 1 -10.94 1.14 -51.95
CA MET A 1 -12.05 0.37 -52.55
C MET A 1 -13.24 1.30 -52.65
N ARG A 2 -13.97 1.35 -53.78
CA ARG A 2 -15.21 2.16 -53.87
C ARG A 2 -16.34 1.48 -53.07
N PRO A 3 -17.23 2.23 -52.41
CA PRO A 3 -18.39 1.65 -51.73
C PRO A 3 -19.27 0.82 -52.66
N SER A 4 -19.89 -0.23 -52.15
CA SER A 4 -20.93 -0.95 -52.89
C SER A 4 -22.17 -0.06 -53.04
N ARG A 5 -22.92 -0.23 -54.14
CA ARG A 5 -24.20 0.47 -54.34
C ARG A 5 -25.21 0.19 -53.24
N SER A 6 -25.15 -0.99 -52.61
CA SER A 6 -25.99 -1.33 -51.45
C SER A 6 -25.71 -0.41 -50.27
N ASN A 7 -24.44 -0.15 -49.95
CA ASN A 7 -24.07 0.63 -48.77
C ASN A 7 -24.35 2.13 -48.96
N ILE A 8 -24.22 2.62 -50.20
CA ILE A 8 -24.63 3.99 -50.57
C ILE A 8 -26.16 4.12 -50.46
N SER A 9 -26.90 3.14 -50.97
CA SER A 9 -28.38 3.11 -50.89
C SER A 9 -28.87 3.01 -49.44
N ASP A 10 -28.24 2.18 -48.62
CA ASP A 10 -28.58 2.03 -47.19
C ASP A 10 -28.31 3.34 -46.45
N PHE A 11 -27.16 3.99 -46.67
CA PHE A 11 -26.86 5.30 -46.08
C PHE A 11 -27.89 6.37 -46.48
N MET A 12 -28.22 6.48 -47.77
CA MET A 12 -29.21 7.44 -48.27
C MET A 12 -30.63 7.14 -47.76
N SER A 13 -30.94 5.87 -47.41
CA SER A 13 -32.22 5.52 -46.79
C SER A 13 -32.38 6.09 -45.38
N PHE A 14 -31.27 6.28 -44.65
CA PHE A 14 -31.26 6.93 -43.34
C PHE A 14 -31.10 8.44 -43.44
N VAL A 15 -30.53 8.95 -44.55
CA VAL A 15 -30.23 10.37 -44.77
C VAL A 15 -30.76 10.82 -46.13
N PRO A 16 -32.07 11.08 -46.27
CA PRO A 16 -32.71 11.37 -47.56
C PRO A 16 -32.24 12.69 -48.19
N ASP A 17 -31.65 13.60 -47.40
CA ASP A 17 -31.14 14.90 -47.85
C ASP A 17 -29.68 14.84 -48.36
N ALA A 18 -29.02 13.68 -48.26
CA ALA A 18 -27.67 13.48 -48.80
C ALA A 18 -27.72 13.07 -50.28
N ASP A 19 -26.99 13.77 -51.14
CA ASP A 19 -26.79 13.33 -52.52
C ASP A 19 -25.81 12.14 -52.60
N GLU A 20 -25.83 11.43 -53.73
CA GLU A 20 -25.02 10.22 -53.94
C GLU A 20 -23.51 10.51 -53.76
N THR A 21 -23.05 11.71 -54.08
CA THR A 21 -21.66 12.16 -53.89
C THR A 21 -21.28 12.29 -52.42
N LYS A 22 -22.15 12.85 -51.58
CA LYS A 22 -21.95 12.93 -50.13
C LYS A 22 -22.04 11.55 -49.50
N ALA A 23 -23.00 10.73 -49.91
CA ALA A 23 -23.14 9.36 -49.44
C ALA A 23 -21.88 8.53 -49.76
N VAL A 24 -21.30 8.67 -50.96
CA VAL A 24 -20.02 8.01 -51.31
C VAL A 24 -18.89 8.48 -50.41
N LEU A 25 -18.76 9.79 -50.14
CA LEU A 25 -17.68 10.31 -49.29
C LEU A 25 -17.74 9.77 -47.86
N PHE A 26 -18.93 9.73 -47.26
CA PHE A 26 -19.11 9.23 -45.90
C PHE A 26 -18.96 7.70 -45.83
N VAL A 27 -19.41 6.95 -46.84
CA VAL A 27 -19.33 5.48 -46.85
C VAL A 27 -17.95 4.95 -47.30
N GLU A 28 -17.24 5.65 -48.19
CA GLU A 28 -15.89 5.28 -48.63
C GLU A 28 -14.87 5.36 -47.49
N VAL A 29 -15.11 6.28 -46.56
CA VAL A 29 -14.37 6.43 -45.31
C VAL A 29 -14.58 5.23 -44.37
N CYS A 30 -15.77 4.61 -44.37
CA CYS A 30 -16.07 3.45 -43.52
C CYS A 30 -15.43 2.13 -43.99
N ILE A 31 -15.26 1.97 -45.30
CA ILE A 31 -14.85 0.68 -45.90
C ILE A 31 -13.31 0.60 -46.07
N GLY A 32 -12.61 1.73 -45.91
CA GLY A 32 -11.15 1.81 -46.02
C GLY A 32 -10.38 1.32 -44.78
N LYS A 33 -10.49 0.03 -44.42
CA LYS A 33 -9.54 -0.64 -43.50
C LYS A 33 -8.84 -1.81 -44.19
N SER A 34 -7.77 -1.50 -44.91
CA SER A 34 -6.71 -2.46 -45.21
C SER A 34 -5.45 -1.69 -45.62
N TYR A 35 -4.46 -1.70 -44.72
CA TYR A 35 -3.09 -1.19 -44.90
C TYR A 35 -2.93 0.30 -45.25
N ILE A 36 -2.39 1.08 -44.30
CA ILE A 36 -1.22 1.96 -44.48
C ILE A 36 -0.79 2.48 -43.10
N GLU A 37 0.47 2.22 -42.79
CA GLU A 37 1.30 2.84 -41.77
C GLU A 37 1.70 4.24 -42.26
N LEU A 38 1.38 5.33 -41.53
CA LEU A 38 2.12 6.59 -41.62
C LEU A 38 1.79 7.59 -40.49
N ARG A 39 2.87 8.21 -40.01
CA ARG A 39 2.99 9.27 -39.02
C ARG A 39 2.26 10.57 -39.40
N LEU A 40 1.91 11.34 -38.36
CA LEU A 40 1.83 12.81 -38.32
C LEU A 40 1.11 13.49 -39.49
N THR A 41 -0.20 13.71 -39.35
CA THR A 41 -0.88 15.02 -39.45
C THR A 41 -2.40 14.85 -39.32
N ASN A 42 -3.03 15.68 -38.47
CA ASN A 42 -4.47 15.89 -38.25
C ASN A 42 -5.39 14.64 -38.18
N LEU A 43 -5.70 14.21 -36.94
CA LEU A 43 -6.75 13.23 -36.66
C LEU A 43 -8.12 13.76 -37.11
N VAL A 44 -8.66 13.19 -38.18
CA VAL A 44 -10.11 13.15 -38.44
C VAL A 44 -10.54 11.72 -38.14
N GLU A 45 -11.32 11.52 -37.08
CA GLU A 45 -11.90 10.19 -36.78
C GLU A 45 -12.80 9.74 -37.94
N TYR A 46 -12.66 8.48 -38.34
CA TYR A 46 -13.37 7.87 -39.45
C TYR A 46 -14.42 6.89 -38.92
N ALA A 47 -15.65 6.95 -39.43
CA ALA A 47 -16.71 6.03 -39.05
C ALA A 47 -16.34 4.57 -39.36
N SER A 48 -16.70 3.64 -38.49
CA SER A 48 -16.40 2.20 -38.63
C SER A 48 -17.61 1.36 -39.07
N SER A 49 -18.78 1.99 -39.19
CA SER A 49 -20.04 1.37 -39.65
C SER A 49 -20.92 2.37 -40.41
N ILE A 50 -21.97 1.90 -41.11
CA ILE A 50 -22.93 2.76 -41.81
C ILE A 50 -23.70 3.64 -40.81
N ASN A 51 -24.11 3.09 -39.66
CA ASN A 51 -24.82 3.85 -38.63
C ASN A 51 -23.96 4.99 -38.08
N GLU A 52 -22.67 4.72 -37.83
CA GLU A 52 -21.74 5.75 -37.37
C GLU A 52 -21.47 6.80 -38.46
N ALA A 53 -21.49 6.42 -39.75
CA ALA A 53 -21.40 7.38 -40.85
C ALA A 53 -22.63 8.30 -40.90
N VAL A 54 -23.82 7.74 -40.66
CA VAL A 54 -25.09 8.46 -40.61
C VAL A 54 -25.08 9.45 -39.43
N ASP A 55 -24.63 9.01 -38.25
CA ASP A 55 -24.47 9.86 -37.08
C ASP A 55 -23.50 11.01 -37.36
N GLN A 56 -22.34 10.72 -37.97
CA GLN A 56 -21.37 11.75 -38.36
C GLN A 56 -21.91 12.75 -39.39
N TYR A 57 -22.81 12.33 -40.28
CA TYR A 57 -23.47 13.23 -41.23
C TYR A 57 -24.44 14.18 -40.53
N TYR A 58 -25.26 13.68 -39.60
CA TYR A 58 -26.18 14.52 -38.84
C TYR A 58 -25.45 15.49 -37.89
N GLU A 59 -24.28 15.10 -37.38
CA GLU A 59 -23.42 15.99 -36.60
C GLU A 59 -22.79 17.09 -37.47
N ASN A 60 -22.28 16.75 -38.66
CA ASN A 60 -21.73 17.74 -39.58
C ASN A 60 -21.76 17.27 -41.06
N PRO A 61 -22.75 17.71 -41.86
CA PRO A 61 -22.92 17.25 -43.23
C PRO A 61 -21.83 17.76 -44.21
N ASN A 62 -20.95 18.67 -43.77
CA ASN A 62 -19.84 19.21 -44.56
C ASN A 62 -18.46 18.70 -44.13
N ARG A 63 -18.40 17.70 -43.24
CA ARG A 63 -17.15 17.16 -42.65
C ARG A 63 -16.07 16.79 -43.67
N HIS A 64 -16.46 16.34 -44.87
CA HIS A 64 -15.54 15.85 -45.91
C HIS A 64 -15.44 16.76 -47.15
N SER A 65 -16.05 17.93 -47.13
CA SER A 65 -16.18 18.82 -48.30
C SER A 65 -14.86 19.48 -48.76
N GLN A 66 -13.77 19.40 -47.97
CA GLN A 66 -12.47 20.00 -48.33
C GLN A 66 -11.57 19.11 -49.21
N ARG A 67 -12.02 17.90 -49.60
CA ARG A 67 -11.16 16.94 -50.32
C ARG A 67 -11.08 17.14 -51.84
N SER A 68 -11.89 18.03 -52.41
CA SER A 68 -11.95 18.24 -53.87
C SER A 68 -11.16 19.46 -54.30
N HIS A 69 -9.82 19.41 -54.38
CA HIS A 69 -9.00 20.22 -55.32
C HIS A 69 -7.51 19.85 -55.21
N ARG A 70 -7.02 18.94 -56.07
CA ARG A 70 -5.63 19.01 -56.60
C ARG A 70 -5.53 18.25 -57.93
N PRO A 71 -5.06 18.89 -59.02
CA PRO A 71 -4.92 18.24 -60.33
C PRO A 71 -3.63 17.39 -60.43
N PRO A 72 -3.55 16.45 -61.39
CA PRO A 72 -2.49 15.45 -61.46
C PRO A 72 -1.25 16.01 -62.16
N SER A 73 -0.06 15.69 -61.63
CA SER A 73 1.21 15.81 -62.37
C SER A 73 1.82 14.42 -62.50
N SER A 74 2.38 14.19 -63.69
CA SER A 74 2.73 12.89 -64.25
C SER A 74 4.24 12.64 -64.21
N MET A 75 4.61 11.37 -64.45
CA MET A 75 5.92 10.88 -64.90
C MET A 75 7.05 10.91 -63.84
N ASN A 76 7.99 9.97 -63.78
CA ASN A 76 8.20 8.63 -64.36
C ASN A 76 9.49 8.08 -63.72
N ASN A 77 9.60 6.74 -63.62
CA ASN A 77 10.83 5.93 -63.71
C ASN A 77 11.93 6.14 -62.63
N SER A 78 12.76 5.17 -62.24
CA SER A 78 12.89 3.72 -62.42
C SER A 78 14.22 3.33 -61.72
N MET A 79 14.37 2.05 -61.38
CA MET A 79 15.60 1.28 -61.04
C MET A 79 15.60 0.75 -59.60
N THR A 80 15.20 -0.50 -59.32
CA THR A 80 15.74 -1.85 -59.66
C THR A 80 16.88 -2.34 -58.76
N ALA A 81 16.58 -3.50 -58.15
CA ALA A 81 17.47 -4.58 -57.68
C ALA A 81 18.37 -4.28 -56.47
N SER A 82 18.43 -5.12 -55.43
CA SER A 82 18.58 -6.57 -55.53
C SER A 82 17.88 -7.34 -54.42
N THR A 83 17.35 -8.50 -54.81
CA THR A 83 16.69 -9.51 -54.01
C THR A 83 17.53 -10.79 -54.11
N THR A 84 17.80 -11.43 -52.98
CA THR A 84 17.89 -12.89 -52.80
C THR A 84 17.96 -13.14 -51.28
N ALA A 85 16.95 -13.69 -50.59
CA ALA A 85 16.32 -15.02 -50.66
C ALA A 85 16.96 -16.00 -49.65
N TRP A 86 16.30 -16.84 -48.84
CA TRP A 86 14.91 -17.34 -48.63
C TRP A 86 14.82 -17.85 -47.16
N ALA A 87 13.74 -17.58 -46.43
CA ALA A 87 12.64 -18.50 -46.08
C ALA A 87 13.01 -19.79 -45.33
N GLN A 88 12.50 -19.95 -44.10
CA GLN A 88 11.79 -21.15 -43.67
C GLN A 88 10.97 -20.92 -42.38
N SER A 89 9.70 -21.34 -42.46
CA SER A 89 8.79 -21.55 -41.34
C SER A 89 9.26 -22.68 -40.43
N GLY A 90 8.98 -22.55 -39.14
CA GLY A 90 9.08 -23.62 -38.17
C GLY A 90 8.23 -23.30 -36.94
N ASP A 91 6.99 -23.77 -36.94
CA ASP A 91 6.20 -23.97 -35.72
C ASP A 91 6.97 -24.87 -34.75
N LEU A 92 7.15 -24.43 -33.50
CA LEU A 92 7.37 -25.33 -32.36
C LEU A 92 6.90 -24.66 -31.07
N ASN A 93 5.90 -25.31 -30.49
CA ASN A 93 5.25 -25.04 -29.22
C ASN A 93 6.25 -24.82 -28.07
N HIS A 94 6.17 -23.68 -27.39
CA HIS A 94 6.61 -23.57 -26.00
C HIS A 94 5.43 -23.23 -25.10
N THR A 95 4.80 -24.31 -24.61
CA THR A 95 3.90 -24.31 -23.48
C THR A 95 4.73 -24.02 -22.22
N THR A 96 4.77 -22.77 -21.77
CA THR A 96 5.27 -22.43 -20.43
C THR A 96 4.14 -22.66 -19.42
N SER A 97 4.17 -23.82 -18.77
CA SER A 97 3.30 -24.16 -17.65
C SER A 97 3.56 -23.22 -16.46
N PRO A 98 2.51 -22.77 -15.72
CA PRO A 98 2.68 -22.07 -14.47
C PRO A 98 3.09 -23.06 -13.36
N THR A 99 4.14 -22.71 -12.64
CA THR A 99 4.64 -23.42 -11.47
C THR A 99 3.57 -23.51 -10.38
N SER A 100 3.21 -24.74 -10.01
CA SER A 100 2.36 -25.08 -8.87
C SER A 100 2.98 -24.65 -7.53
N PRO A 101 2.18 -24.32 -6.50
CA PRO A 101 2.69 -23.99 -5.17
C PRO A 101 3.20 -25.25 -4.48
N THR A 102 4.50 -25.33 -4.28
CA THR A 102 5.20 -26.44 -3.62
C THR A 102 4.94 -26.44 -2.11
N GLU A 103 4.85 -27.64 -1.55
CA GLU A 103 4.92 -27.96 -0.11
C GLU A 103 6.02 -27.17 0.64
N PRO A 104 5.88 -26.98 1.97
CA PRO A 104 6.87 -26.23 2.75
C PRO A 104 8.27 -26.85 2.60
N PRO A 105 9.32 -26.06 2.33
CA PRO A 105 10.69 -26.54 2.35
C PRO A 105 11.06 -27.04 3.76
N SER A 106 11.52 -28.29 3.84
CA SER A 106 12.06 -28.86 5.08
C SER A 106 13.42 -28.22 5.38
N TYR A 107 13.45 -27.29 6.34
CA TYR A 107 14.69 -26.80 6.93
C TYR A 107 14.91 -27.54 8.25
N ALA A 108 15.81 -28.52 8.24
CA ALA A 108 16.31 -29.12 9.46
C ALA A 108 17.15 -28.09 10.23
N LEU A 109 16.65 -27.63 11.37
CA LEU A 109 17.49 -26.98 12.38
C LEU A 109 18.47 -28.03 12.91
N ALA A 110 19.76 -27.82 12.66
CA ALA A 110 20.83 -28.66 13.20
C ALA A 110 21.01 -28.40 14.70
N THR A 111 20.16 -29.00 15.54
CA THR A 111 20.42 -29.15 16.97
C THR A 111 21.38 -30.32 17.14
N ARG A 112 22.68 -30.02 17.29
CA ARG A 112 23.66 -31.00 17.78
C ARG A 112 23.42 -31.23 19.28
N SER A 113 22.57 -32.19 19.59
CA SER A 113 22.48 -32.80 20.91
C SER A 113 23.45 -33.98 20.94
N ILE A 114 24.49 -33.88 21.75
CA ILE A 114 25.35 -35.03 22.09
C ILE A 114 24.55 -35.88 23.09
N SER A 115 24.08 -37.04 22.65
CA SER A 115 23.49 -38.06 23.53
C SER A 115 24.08 -39.41 23.19
N VAL A 116 24.69 -40.03 24.21
CA VAL A 116 25.33 -41.34 24.22
C VAL A 116 24.35 -42.44 23.80
N SER A 117 24.84 -43.35 22.95
CA SER A 117 24.16 -44.53 22.46
C SER A 117 23.86 -45.55 23.56
N THR A 118 22.62 -46.03 23.64
CA THR A 118 22.29 -47.47 23.81
C THR A 118 20.79 -47.70 23.62
N GLY A 119 20.42 -48.70 22.82
CA GLY A 119 19.11 -49.37 22.90
C GLY A 119 18.12 -49.08 21.78
N SER A 120 18.02 -50.02 20.84
CA SER A 120 16.99 -50.10 19.80
C SER A 120 15.57 -50.14 20.37
N GLN A 121 14.66 -49.34 19.82
CA GLN A 121 13.27 -49.75 19.64
C GLN A 121 12.61 -48.91 18.54
N THR A 122 12.17 -49.62 17.51
CA THR A 122 11.41 -49.15 16.36
C THR A 122 10.01 -48.69 16.79
N SER A 123 9.62 -47.46 16.49
CA SER A 123 8.22 -47.01 16.47
C SER A 123 8.03 -45.81 15.53
N PRO A 124 6.82 -45.65 14.97
CA PRO A 124 6.65 -45.20 13.59
C PRO A 124 6.67 -43.68 13.43
N ARG A 125 7.24 -43.27 12.30
CA ARG A 125 7.13 -41.97 11.65
C ARG A 125 5.70 -41.41 11.79
N PRO A 126 5.48 -40.19 12.31
CA PRO A 126 4.15 -39.60 12.32
C PRO A 126 3.74 -39.32 10.87
N SER A 127 2.79 -40.11 10.40
CA SER A 127 2.10 -39.93 9.13
C SER A 127 1.27 -38.65 9.23
N PHE A 128 1.52 -37.72 8.31
CA PHE A 128 0.62 -36.59 8.04
C PHE A 128 -0.79 -37.14 7.84
N VAL A 129 -1.73 -36.82 8.73
CA VAL A 129 -3.15 -36.90 8.41
C VAL A 129 -3.44 -35.66 7.57
N ALA A 130 -3.03 -35.70 6.30
CA ALA A 130 -3.59 -34.85 5.28
C ALA A 130 -5.01 -35.39 5.02
N THR A 131 -6.00 -34.93 5.78
CA THR A 131 -7.39 -34.98 5.34
C THR A 131 -7.55 -33.99 4.20
N SER A 132 -7.03 -34.35 3.03
CA SER A 132 -7.26 -33.64 1.77
C SER A 132 -7.83 -34.62 0.77
N SER A 133 -9.15 -34.62 0.63
CA SER A 133 -9.77 -34.89 -0.65
C SER A 133 -9.16 -33.89 -1.65
N SER A 134 -8.29 -34.39 -2.52
CA SER A 134 -7.63 -33.60 -3.57
C SER A 134 -8.62 -33.25 -4.69
N VAL A 135 -9.69 -32.53 -4.36
CA VAL A 135 -10.44 -31.78 -5.36
C VAL A 135 -9.51 -30.68 -5.82
N SER A 136 -9.18 -30.63 -7.12
CA SER A 136 -8.33 -29.57 -7.66
C SER A 136 -9.00 -28.22 -7.38
N ARG A 137 -8.58 -27.53 -6.33
CA ARG A 137 -9.09 -26.20 -5.97
C ARG A 137 -8.76 -25.28 -7.13
N HIS A 138 -9.77 -24.93 -7.93
CA HIS A 138 -9.60 -23.94 -8.97
C HIS A 138 -9.50 -22.57 -8.30
N PRO A 139 -8.47 -21.76 -8.62
CA PRO A 139 -8.36 -20.42 -8.06
C PRO A 139 -9.57 -19.61 -8.53
N HIS A 140 -10.38 -19.16 -7.57
CA HIS A 140 -11.54 -18.33 -7.85
C HIS A 140 -11.11 -17.02 -8.51
N GLU A 141 -11.87 -16.61 -9.52
CA GLU A 141 -11.56 -15.42 -10.30
C GLU A 141 -12.83 -14.61 -10.56
N ASN A 142 -12.79 -13.33 -10.19
CA ASN A 142 -13.85 -12.36 -10.44
C ASN A 142 -13.31 -11.18 -11.26
N ALA A 143 -14.17 -10.22 -11.61
CA ALA A 143 -13.77 -9.04 -12.39
C ALA A 143 -12.67 -8.20 -11.72
N LEU A 144 -12.74 -8.05 -10.39
CA LEU A 144 -11.77 -7.29 -9.59
C LEU A 144 -10.42 -8.01 -9.54
N ILE A 145 -10.39 -9.33 -9.31
CA ILE A 145 -9.16 -10.13 -9.29
C ILE A 145 -8.45 -10.06 -10.64
N ARG A 146 -9.19 -10.12 -11.76
CA ARG A 146 -8.61 -9.97 -13.10
C ARG A 146 -8.01 -8.58 -13.32
N ALA A 147 -8.77 -7.54 -13.00
CA ALA A 147 -8.30 -6.16 -13.12
C ALA A 147 -7.08 -5.91 -12.21
N ALA A 148 -7.07 -6.49 -11.02
CA ALA A 148 -5.97 -6.39 -10.07
C ALA A 148 -4.68 -7.03 -10.59
N LYS A 149 -4.75 -8.20 -11.23
CA LYS A 149 -3.56 -8.84 -11.83
C LYS A 149 -2.89 -7.94 -12.87
N VAL A 150 -3.68 -7.32 -13.73
CA VAL A 150 -3.19 -6.39 -14.77
C VAL A 150 -2.63 -5.13 -14.13
N ARG A 151 -3.38 -4.52 -13.20
CA ARG A 151 -2.96 -3.31 -12.49
C ARG A 151 -1.68 -3.53 -11.68
N ALA A 152 -1.49 -4.68 -11.07
CA ALA A 152 -0.35 -4.95 -10.21
C ALA A 152 1.00 -4.83 -10.95
N GLN A 153 1.06 -5.31 -12.20
CA GLN A 153 2.24 -5.20 -13.05
C GLN A 153 2.52 -3.74 -13.43
N ASP A 154 1.46 -3.02 -13.81
CA ASP A 154 1.52 -1.63 -14.24
C ASP A 154 1.89 -0.66 -13.10
N GLU A 155 1.29 -0.82 -11.92
CA GLU A 155 1.48 0.05 -10.75
C GLU A 155 2.93 0.00 -10.23
N SER A 156 3.55 -1.19 -10.24
CA SER A 156 4.93 -1.34 -9.76
C SER A 156 5.94 -0.59 -10.64
N GLU A 157 5.77 -0.66 -11.96
CA GLU A 157 6.59 0.08 -12.92
C GLU A 157 6.40 1.59 -12.75
N MET A 158 5.14 2.02 -12.60
CA MET A 158 4.78 3.42 -12.49
C MET A 158 5.27 4.08 -11.21
N GLN A 159 5.17 3.41 -10.06
CA GLN A 159 5.70 3.92 -8.80
C GLN A 159 7.22 4.04 -8.84
N LYS A 160 7.91 3.10 -9.48
CA LYS A 160 9.37 3.17 -9.68
C LYS A 160 9.75 4.36 -10.56
N MET A 161 9.01 4.58 -11.65
CA MET A 161 9.23 5.70 -12.56
C MET A 161 8.95 7.04 -11.89
N LEU A 162 7.80 7.19 -11.21
CA LEU A 162 7.43 8.40 -10.48
C LEU A 162 8.49 8.79 -9.46
N HIS A 163 8.90 7.85 -8.60
CA HIS A 163 9.94 8.10 -7.61
C HIS A 163 11.27 8.53 -8.24
N SER A 164 11.66 7.91 -9.36
CA SER A 164 12.88 8.29 -10.08
C SER A 164 12.79 9.72 -10.62
N VAL A 165 11.65 10.11 -11.18
CA VAL A 165 11.45 11.47 -11.72
C VAL A 165 11.35 12.50 -10.61
N GLN A 166 10.59 12.25 -9.54
CA GLN A 166 10.50 13.12 -8.36
C GLN A 166 11.89 13.40 -7.77
N LEU A 167 12.73 12.37 -7.63
CA LEU A 167 14.10 12.54 -7.16
C LEU A 167 14.94 13.42 -8.10
N SER A 168 14.81 13.24 -9.42
CA SER A 168 15.50 14.07 -10.41
C SER A 168 15.04 15.54 -10.37
N CYS A 169 13.77 15.77 -10.04
CA CYS A 169 13.16 17.08 -9.90
C CYS A 169 13.32 17.70 -8.49
N ARG A 170 13.93 16.98 -7.55
CA ARG A 170 14.03 17.37 -6.12
C ARG A 170 12.66 17.63 -5.47
N ILE A 171 11.66 16.84 -5.87
CA ILE A 171 10.34 16.81 -5.25
C ILE A 171 10.38 15.72 -4.18
N TYR A 172 10.13 16.09 -2.92
CA TYR A 172 10.19 15.18 -1.78
C TYR A 172 8.80 14.69 -1.32
N ASN A 173 7.75 15.31 -1.85
CA ASN A 173 6.36 15.02 -1.53
C ASN A 173 5.81 13.96 -2.48
N PRO A 174 5.39 12.78 -1.99
CA PRO A 174 4.94 11.68 -2.84
C PRO A 174 3.68 12.00 -3.65
N GLU A 175 2.82 12.87 -3.12
CA GLU A 175 1.56 13.30 -3.74
C GLU A 175 1.73 14.34 -4.85
N ILE A 176 2.91 14.95 -4.95
CA ILE A 176 3.19 15.96 -5.98
C ILE A 176 3.79 15.28 -7.19
N GLU A 177 3.07 15.33 -8.30
CA GLU A 177 3.59 14.90 -9.58
C GLU A 177 4.54 15.93 -10.19
N PRO A 178 5.59 15.49 -10.90
CA PRO A 178 6.50 16.38 -11.61
C PRO A 178 5.81 17.05 -12.80
N GLU A 179 5.86 18.39 -12.84
CA GLU A 179 5.39 19.20 -13.96
C GLU A 179 6.58 19.73 -14.79
N HIS A 180 6.41 19.77 -16.12
CA HIS A 180 7.36 20.38 -17.06
C HIS A 180 6.59 21.29 -18.02
N GLU A 181 6.98 22.56 -18.09
CA GLU A 181 6.17 23.62 -18.71
C GLU A 181 6.13 23.57 -20.25
N THR A 182 7.12 22.95 -20.90
CA THR A 182 7.13 22.85 -22.36
C THR A 182 6.33 21.64 -22.87
N HIS A 183 5.33 21.91 -23.73
CA HIS A 183 4.67 20.88 -24.56
C HIS A 183 5.52 20.42 -25.76
N LEU A 184 6.78 20.87 -25.83
CA LEU A 184 7.72 20.45 -26.88
C LEU A 184 8.01 18.95 -26.71
N LEU A 185 8.11 18.23 -27.83
CA LEU A 185 8.48 16.81 -27.88
C LEU A 185 9.92 16.62 -27.36
N CYS A 186 10.11 16.63 -26.04
CA CYS A 186 11.38 16.27 -25.43
C CYS A 186 11.28 14.88 -24.78
N GLU A 187 12.39 14.16 -24.79
CA GLU A 187 12.49 12.82 -24.18
C GLU A 187 12.94 12.92 -22.72
N CYS A 188 12.63 14.02 -22.03
CA CYS A 188 13.04 14.18 -20.64
C CYS A 188 12.30 13.17 -19.74
N PRO A 189 12.86 12.84 -18.55
CA PRO A 189 12.23 11.87 -17.64
C PRO A 189 10.79 12.21 -17.28
N VAL A 190 10.44 13.51 -17.19
CA VAL A 190 9.07 13.97 -16.92
C VAL A 190 8.13 13.61 -18.08
N HIS A 191 8.47 13.94 -19.33
CA HIS A 191 7.62 13.58 -20.49
C HIS A 191 7.56 12.09 -20.75
N MET A 192 8.64 11.35 -20.50
CA MET A 192 8.61 9.87 -20.56
C MET A 192 7.62 9.30 -19.54
N TYR A 193 7.63 9.83 -18.31
CA TYR A 193 6.67 9.47 -17.28
C TYR A 193 5.23 9.82 -17.69
N TRP A 194 4.98 11.02 -18.19
CA TRP A 194 3.65 11.43 -18.67
C TRP A 194 3.16 10.56 -19.84
N LYS A 195 4.03 10.23 -20.80
CA LYS A 195 3.71 9.31 -21.91
C LYS A 195 3.35 7.91 -21.40
N ARG A 196 4.12 7.38 -20.44
CA ARG A 196 3.81 6.08 -19.83
C ARG A 196 2.50 6.13 -19.05
N ARG A 197 2.20 7.24 -18.36
CA ARG A 197 0.95 7.47 -17.63
C ARG A 197 -0.26 7.50 -18.58
N LEU A 198 -0.15 8.16 -19.73
CA LEU A 198 -1.17 8.17 -20.79
C LEU A 198 -1.50 6.77 -21.32
N ASN A 199 -0.47 5.92 -21.48
CA ASN A 199 -0.64 4.54 -21.95
C ASN A 199 -1.38 3.62 -20.95
N ARG A 200 -1.73 4.10 -19.76
CA ARG A 200 -2.43 3.31 -18.71
C ARG A 200 -3.95 3.34 -18.83
N LEU A 201 -4.51 4.05 -19.81
CA LEU A 201 -5.95 4.28 -19.88
C LEU A 201 -6.76 2.98 -19.87
N ASP A 202 -6.32 1.96 -20.59
CA ASP A 202 -7.01 0.66 -20.65
C ASP A 202 -7.01 -0.06 -19.29
N VAL A 203 -5.89 0.03 -18.54
CA VAL A 203 -5.76 -0.52 -17.20
C VAL A 203 -6.68 0.22 -16.23
N LEU A 204 -6.72 1.54 -16.31
CA LEU A 204 -7.59 2.40 -15.52
C LEU A 204 -9.08 2.11 -15.81
N GLU A 205 -9.46 1.98 -17.08
CA GLU A 205 -10.84 1.64 -17.47
C GLU A 205 -11.23 0.25 -16.96
N MET A 206 -10.34 -0.73 -17.09
CA MET A 206 -10.56 -2.09 -16.59
C MET A 206 -10.75 -2.10 -15.06
N TRP A 207 -9.87 -1.41 -14.33
CA TRP A 207 -9.98 -1.26 -12.88
C TRP A 207 -11.28 -0.55 -12.48
N SER A 208 -11.56 0.59 -13.11
CA SER A 208 -12.75 1.39 -12.83
C SER A 208 -14.04 0.59 -13.05
N LYS A 209 -14.13 -0.18 -14.15
CA LYS A 209 -15.29 -1.05 -14.42
C LYS A 209 -15.48 -2.13 -13.36
N ALA A 210 -14.40 -2.57 -12.70
CA ALA A 210 -14.47 -3.61 -11.68
C ALA A 210 -14.90 -3.11 -10.29
N VAL A 211 -14.68 -1.82 -9.98
CA VAL A 211 -14.96 -1.24 -8.64
C VAL A 211 -16.06 -0.17 -8.64
N VAL A 212 -16.52 0.27 -9.83
CA VAL A 212 -17.56 1.31 -9.92
C VAL A 212 -18.90 0.84 -9.39
N TYR A 213 -19.55 1.69 -8.60
CA TYR A 213 -20.91 1.46 -8.15
C TYR A 213 -21.95 1.85 -9.21
N PRO A 214 -23.11 1.18 -9.25
CA PRO A 214 -24.22 1.59 -10.13
C PRO A 214 -24.57 3.08 -9.98
N GLY A 215 -24.63 3.80 -11.11
CA GLY A 215 -24.97 5.23 -11.13
C GLY A 215 -23.76 6.18 -11.05
N GLU A 216 -22.58 5.69 -10.71
CA GLU A 216 -21.35 6.48 -10.81
C GLU A 216 -20.77 6.44 -12.22
N LYS A 217 -20.18 7.57 -12.66
CA LYS A 217 -19.47 7.67 -13.93
C LYS A 217 -17.97 7.63 -13.70
N PRO A 218 -17.20 6.75 -14.37
CA PRO A 218 -15.75 6.82 -14.35
C PRO A 218 -15.29 8.14 -15.01
N TYR A 219 -14.15 8.65 -14.56
CA TYR A 219 -13.49 9.85 -15.08
C TYR A 219 -11.98 9.67 -14.95
N HIS A 220 -11.19 10.50 -15.63
CA HIS A 220 -9.74 10.46 -15.60
C HIS A 220 -9.14 11.82 -15.99
N ASP A 221 -7.90 12.09 -15.58
CA ASP A 221 -7.19 13.36 -15.87
C ASP A 221 -6.91 13.58 -17.37
N PHE A 222 -6.88 12.50 -18.18
CA PHE A 222 -6.59 12.59 -19.63
C PHE A 222 -7.77 13.06 -20.49
N ALA A 223 -8.84 13.55 -19.86
CA ALA A 223 -10.07 13.89 -20.57
C ALA A 223 -9.90 15.10 -21.51
N HIS A 224 -8.80 15.85 -21.45
CA HIS A 224 -8.47 16.87 -22.47
C HIS A 224 -8.26 16.29 -23.88
N LEU A 225 -8.06 14.97 -24.01
CA LEU A 225 -8.00 14.25 -25.29
C LEU A 225 -9.38 13.83 -25.83
N ARG A 226 -10.46 14.00 -25.04
CA ARG A 226 -11.85 13.73 -25.45
C ARG A 226 -12.65 15.03 -25.32
N LEU A 227 -13.61 15.28 -26.21
CA LEU A 227 -14.32 16.57 -26.34
C LEU A 227 -15.12 17.06 -25.10
N SER A 228 -15.15 16.31 -23.99
CA SER A 228 -15.71 16.79 -22.71
C SER A 228 -14.88 16.30 -21.51
N ASN A 229 -14.33 17.23 -20.73
CA ASN A 229 -13.68 16.92 -19.45
C ASN A 229 -14.71 16.95 -18.33
N ASN A 230 -15.14 15.77 -17.86
CA ASN A 230 -16.06 15.61 -16.73
C ASN A 230 -15.33 15.32 -15.41
N ASN A 231 -14.01 15.54 -15.35
CA ASN A 231 -13.24 15.29 -14.13
C ASN A 231 -13.52 16.39 -13.09
N PRO A 232 -14.06 16.03 -11.90
CA PRO A 232 -14.36 17.02 -10.87
C PRO A 232 -13.11 17.71 -10.30
N TYR A 233 -11.91 17.17 -10.54
CA TYR A 233 -10.64 17.72 -10.05
C TYR A 233 -10.02 18.76 -11.00
N SER A 234 -10.61 19.02 -12.18
CA SER A 234 -10.04 19.92 -13.19
C SER A 234 -9.87 21.37 -12.73
N ASN A 235 -10.61 21.78 -11.70
CA ASN A 235 -10.62 23.15 -11.17
C ASN A 235 -9.83 23.30 -9.87
N ILE A 236 -9.15 22.24 -9.41
CA ILE A 236 -8.27 22.36 -8.24
C ILE A 236 -7.01 23.13 -8.64
N MET A 237 -6.55 24.01 -7.77
CA MET A 237 -5.35 24.79 -7.99
C MET A 237 -4.09 23.91 -8.02
N THR A 238 -3.18 24.12 -8.97
CA THR A 238 -1.89 23.42 -9.00
C THR A 238 -0.99 23.81 -7.81
N SER A 239 -0.10 22.91 -7.42
CA SER A 239 0.95 23.17 -6.41
C SER A 239 2.12 24.01 -6.94
N TYR A 240 2.16 24.31 -8.26
CA TYR A 240 3.23 25.04 -8.91
C TYR A 240 2.86 26.50 -9.20
N SER A 241 3.85 27.40 -9.15
CA SER A 241 3.64 28.81 -9.49
C SER A 241 3.82 29.06 -10.97
N LEU A 242 2.86 29.75 -11.60
CA LEU A 242 2.94 30.19 -12.99
C LEU A 242 4.02 31.27 -13.21
N ALA A 243 4.44 31.97 -12.15
CA ALA A 243 5.29 33.16 -12.21
C ALA A 243 6.80 32.91 -12.03
N GLY A 244 7.20 31.66 -11.79
CA GLY A 244 8.61 31.25 -11.58
C GLY A 244 9.22 30.45 -12.73
N ALA A 245 8.47 30.35 -13.84
CA ALA A 245 8.76 29.64 -15.07
C ALA A 245 10.08 30.08 -15.72
N SER A 246 11.20 29.49 -15.32
CA SER A 246 12.40 29.56 -16.14
C SER A 246 12.14 28.66 -17.36
N ILE A 247 12.29 29.23 -18.56
CA ILE A 247 12.15 28.55 -19.86
C ILE A 247 13.06 27.29 -19.96
N TYR A 248 14.02 27.14 -19.05
CA TYR A 248 14.97 26.03 -18.94
C TYR A 248 15.00 25.35 -17.57
N GLY A 249 14.05 25.65 -16.67
CA GLY A 249 14.02 25.17 -15.29
C GLY A 249 12.95 24.12 -15.02
N ILE A 250 13.26 23.18 -14.13
CA ILE A 250 12.26 22.29 -13.54
C ILE A 250 11.36 23.13 -12.61
N ALA A 251 10.04 23.06 -12.82
CA ALA A 251 9.07 23.74 -11.97
C ALA A 251 9.24 23.28 -10.51
N LYS A 252 9.20 24.21 -9.56
CA LYS A 252 9.28 23.90 -8.13
C LYS A 252 7.93 24.13 -7.45
N PRO A 253 7.47 23.19 -6.62
CA PRO A 253 6.25 23.40 -5.86
C PRO A 253 6.37 24.61 -4.94
N ASN A 254 5.29 25.40 -4.85
CA ASN A 254 5.20 26.54 -3.96
C ASN A 254 4.43 26.14 -2.68
N PRO A 255 4.94 26.43 -1.47
CA PRO A 255 4.28 26.07 -0.21
C PRO A 255 2.85 26.58 -0.06
N GLU A 256 2.59 27.85 -0.41
CA GLU A 256 1.25 28.46 -0.25
C GLU A 256 0.23 27.88 -1.22
N LEU A 257 0.68 27.58 -2.45
CA LEU A 257 -0.16 26.94 -3.46
C LEU A 257 -0.44 25.49 -3.10
N HIS A 258 0.58 24.75 -2.62
CA HIS A 258 0.42 23.38 -2.12
C HIS A 258 -0.54 23.31 -0.94
N ALA A 259 -0.47 24.23 0.02
CA ALA A 259 -1.40 24.24 1.15
C ALA A 259 -2.86 24.44 0.71
N LYS A 260 -3.11 25.37 -0.21
CA LYS A 260 -4.44 25.58 -0.80
C LYS A 260 -4.90 24.38 -1.64
N PHE A 261 -4.00 23.75 -2.40
CA PHE A 261 -4.26 22.50 -3.13
C PHE A 261 -4.73 21.40 -2.18
N VAL A 262 -4.01 21.17 -1.09
CA VAL A 262 -4.36 20.16 -0.08
C VAL A 262 -5.73 20.45 0.54
N GLN A 263 -5.99 21.70 0.94
CA GLN A 263 -7.28 22.10 1.52
C GLN A 263 -8.46 21.92 0.55
N GLN A 264 -8.30 22.37 -0.70
CA GLN A 264 -9.33 22.22 -1.73
C GLN A 264 -9.61 20.76 -2.05
N THR A 265 -8.55 19.94 -2.11
CA THR A 265 -8.67 18.49 -2.37
C THR A 265 -9.42 17.79 -1.24
N ILE A 266 -9.05 18.03 0.03
CA ILE A 266 -9.74 17.46 1.19
C ILE A 266 -11.23 17.81 1.20
N ALA A 267 -11.56 19.09 0.94
CA ALA A 267 -12.94 19.55 0.91
C ALA A 267 -13.74 18.89 -0.22
N LEU A 268 -13.15 18.80 -1.42
CA LEU A 268 -13.78 18.17 -2.57
C LEU A 268 -13.98 16.66 -2.36
N ASP A 269 -12.96 15.97 -1.84
CA ASP A 269 -13.01 14.54 -1.54
C ASP A 269 -14.17 14.22 -0.60
N SER A 270 -14.31 14.99 0.49
CA SER A 270 -15.42 14.85 1.44
C SER A 270 -16.78 15.05 0.78
N ALA A 271 -16.93 16.08 -0.06
CA ALA A 271 -18.18 16.36 -0.77
C ALA A 271 -18.53 15.25 -1.78
N LEU A 272 -17.55 14.78 -2.55
CA LEU A 272 -17.74 13.70 -3.53
C LEU A 272 -18.04 12.36 -2.86
N ASN A 273 -17.38 12.03 -1.74
CA ASN A 273 -17.64 10.83 -0.98
C ASN A 273 -19.07 10.82 -0.40
N LYS A 274 -19.54 11.95 0.16
CA LYS A 274 -20.93 12.08 0.63
C LYS A 274 -21.93 11.88 -0.51
N LYS A 275 -21.68 12.50 -1.67
CA LYS A 275 -22.53 12.37 -2.86
C LYS A 275 -22.56 10.93 -3.40
N ALA A 276 -21.40 10.29 -3.49
CA ALA A 276 -21.25 8.90 -3.91
C ALA A 276 -22.03 7.96 -2.97
N GLN A 277 -21.81 8.09 -1.66
CA GLN A 277 -22.50 7.27 -0.68
C GLN A 277 -24.03 7.44 -0.74
N ALA A 278 -24.53 8.67 -0.89
CA ALA A 278 -25.97 8.94 -1.04
C ALA A 278 -26.55 8.37 -2.35
N ALA A 279 -25.80 8.47 -3.45
CA ALA A 279 -26.22 7.91 -4.74
C ALA A 279 -26.31 6.38 -4.69
N VAL A 280 -25.34 5.72 -4.06
CA VAL A 280 -25.37 4.26 -3.87
C VAL A 280 -26.54 3.85 -2.98
N GLN A 281 -26.76 4.55 -1.87
CA GLN A 281 -27.90 4.28 -0.97
C GLN A 281 -29.25 4.39 -1.70
N LEU A 282 -29.41 5.31 -2.64
CA LEU A 282 -30.64 5.45 -3.44
C LEU A 282 -30.83 4.30 -4.45
N MET A 283 -29.74 3.65 -4.85
CA MET A 283 -29.75 2.52 -5.79
C MET A 283 -29.88 1.15 -5.10
N GLU A 284 -29.69 1.08 -3.79
CA GLU A 284 -29.91 -0.16 -3.04
C GLU A 284 -31.37 -0.65 -3.21
N PRO A 285 -31.60 -1.97 -3.30
CA PRO A 285 -32.95 -2.53 -3.38
C PRO A 285 -33.82 -2.09 -2.19
N SER A 286 -35.01 -1.58 -2.47
CA SER A 286 -35.95 -1.13 -1.43
C SER A 286 -36.67 -2.28 -0.69
N PHE A 287 -36.45 -3.52 -1.12
CA PHE A 287 -37.02 -4.73 -0.53
C PHE A 287 -35.92 -5.74 -0.25
N ASN A 288 -36.15 -6.61 0.72
CA ASN A 288 -35.23 -7.64 1.14
C ASN A 288 -34.99 -8.64 -0.01
N ILE A 289 -33.76 -8.72 -0.52
CA ILE A 289 -33.40 -9.61 -1.63
C ILE A 289 -33.40 -11.09 -1.25
N TRP A 290 -33.54 -11.42 0.03
CA TRP A 290 -33.56 -12.79 0.54
C TRP A 290 -34.99 -13.36 0.66
N GLU A 291 -36.02 -12.53 0.52
CA GLU A 291 -37.44 -12.88 0.64
C GLU A 291 -38.22 -12.63 -0.68
N LEU A 292 -37.53 -12.73 -1.81
CA LEU A 292 -38.07 -12.35 -3.12
C LEU A 292 -39.24 -13.23 -3.58
N GLU A 293 -39.27 -14.49 -3.17
CA GLU A 293 -40.31 -15.46 -3.57
C GLU A 293 -41.68 -15.07 -3.02
N GLN A 294 -41.73 -14.57 -1.78
CA GLN A 294 -42.95 -14.06 -1.16
C GLN A 294 -43.44 -12.81 -1.89
N LEU A 295 -42.52 -11.90 -2.23
CA LEU A 295 -42.84 -10.66 -2.95
C LEU A 295 -43.30 -10.92 -4.39
N GLU A 296 -42.67 -11.88 -5.08
CA GLU A 296 -43.07 -12.28 -6.44
C GLU A 296 -44.49 -12.83 -6.46
N SER A 297 -44.85 -13.66 -5.47
CA SER A 297 -46.21 -14.20 -5.33
C SER A 297 -47.24 -13.08 -5.13
N LEU A 298 -46.93 -12.06 -4.31
CA LEU A 298 -47.81 -10.91 -4.07
C LEU A 298 -47.99 -10.05 -5.33
N VAL A 299 -46.91 -9.77 -6.06
CA VAL A 299 -46.95 -8.97 -7.31
C VAL A 299 -47.69 -9.73 -8.42
N SER A 300 -47.50 -11.05 -8.49
CA SER A 300 -48.22 -11.92 -9.43
C SER A 300 -49.71 -11.97 -9.10
N ASN A 301 -50.07 -12.02 -7.82
CA ASN A 301 -51.45 -11.99 -7.36
C ASN A 301 -52.14 -10.63 -7.61
N MET A 302 -51.44 -9.50 -7.44
CA MET A 302 -51.95 -8.17 -7.82
C MET A 302 -52.25 -8.06 -9.33
N SER A 303 -51.51 -8.80 -10.16
CA SER A 303 -51.73 -8.85 -11.60
C SER A 303 -52.92 -9.75 -11.99
N LEU A 304 -53.28 -10.71 -11.12
CA LEU A 304 -54.34 -11.70 -11.33
C LEU A 304 -55.70 -11.27 -10.76
N THR A 305 -55.73 -10.65 -9.57
CA THR A 305 -56.99 -10.24 -8.89
C THR A 305 -57.83 -9.25 -9.69
N ARG A 306 -57.24 -8.50 -10.63
CA ARG A 306 -57.99 -7.61 -11.54
C ARG A 306 -58.49 -8.30 -12.80
N ARG A 307 -57.93 -9.44 -13.22
CA ARG A 307 -58.49 -10.24 -14.34
C ARG A 307 -59.78 -10.92 -13.93
N THR A 308 -59.93 -11.26 -12.65
CA THR A 308 -61.19 -11.79 -12.08
C THR A 308 -62.23 -10.69 -11.88
N SER A 309 -61.85 -9.48 -11.42
CA SER A 309 -62.81 -8.37 -11.27
C SER A 309 -63.23 -7.71 -12.60
N ALA A 310 -62.55 -7.97 -13.71
CA ALA A 310 -62.97 -7.52 -15.05
C ALA A 310 -63.90 -8.52 -15.77
N ASN A 311 -64.10 -9.72 -15.20
CA ASN A 311 -65.00 -10.74 -15.74
C ASN A 311 -66.35 -10.82 -15.00
N ASP A 312 -66.55 -10.08 -13.91
CA ASP A 312 -67.79 -10.09 -13.12
C ASP A 312 -68.76 -8.92 -13.42
N GLU A 313 -68.44 -8.05 -14.38
CA GLU A 313 -69.38 -7.06 -14.93
C GLU A 313 -69.63 -7.32 -16.42
N LEU A 314 -70.37 -8.39 -16.73
CA LEU A 314 -70.95 -8.59 -18.06
C LEU A 314 -72.28 -9.34 -17.98
N ASN A 315 -73.25 -8.68 -17.35
CA ASN A 315 -74.67 -8.85 -17.68
C ASN A 315 -75.30 -7.46 -17.86
N SER A 316 -75.07 -6.87 -19.04
CA SER A 316 -75.92 -5.81 -19.58
C SER A 316 -75.69 -5.70 -21.08
N GLU A 317 -76.79 -5.89 -21.80
CA GLU A 317 -76.89 -5.97 -23.25
C GLU A 317 -76.64 -4.65 -24.01
N LYS A 318 -76.31 -4.83 -25.31
CA LYS A 318 -76.54 -3.96 -26.48
C LYS A 318 -75.45 -2.96 -26.91
N SER A 319 -74.86 -3.34 -28.05
CA SER A 319 -74.47 -2.53 -29.21
C SER A 319 -73.52 -1.33 -29.03
N SER A 320 -72.33 -1.40 -29.65
CA SER A 320 -72.10 -0.68 -30.93
C SER A 320 -70.73 -1.03 -31.53
N LYS A 321 -70.69 -1.11 -32.86
CA LYS A 321 -69.51 -1.36 -33.70
C LYS A 321 -68.58 -0.14 -33.79
N ARG A 322 -68.21 0.49 -32.66
CA ARG A 322 -67.14 1.53 -32.60
C ARG A 322 -66.07 1.29 -31.52
N SER A 323 -66.06 0.12 -30.86
CA SER A 323 -65.07 -0.22 -29.82
C SER A 323 -63.70 -0.75 -30.35
N ARG A 324 -63.57 -1.05 -31.65
CA ARG A 324 -62.31 -1.63 -32.20
C ARG A 324 -61.16 -0.64 -32.41
N PHE A 325 -61.39 0.68 -32.34
CA PHE A 325 -60.31 1.68 -32.46
C PHE A 325 -59.72 2.17 -31.12
N ARG A 326 -60.29 1.78 -29.97
CA ARG A 326 -59.71 2.09 -28.63
C ARG A 326 -58.83 0.97 -28.06
N LYS A 327 -58.78 -0.22 -28.68
CA LYS A 327 -57.88 -1.31 -28.29
C LYS A 327 -56.44 -1.19 -28.81
N ALA A 328 -56.17 -0.27 -29.75
CA ALA A 328 -54.82 -0.01 -30.25
C ALA A 328 -54.11 1.17 -29.56
N LEU A 329 -54.81 1.86 -28.65
CA LEU A 329 -54.27 2.96 -27.83
C LEU A 329 -54.58 2.74 -26.34
N SER A 330 -54.67 1.48 -25.88
CA SER A 330 -54.66 1.22 -24.44
C SER A 330 -53.28 1.58 -23.90
N VAL A 331 -53.14 2.86 -23.55
CA VAL A 331 -52.16 3.36 -22.61
C VAL A 331 -52.22 2.39 -21.43
N SER A 332 -51.24 1.49 -21.37
CA SER A 332 -50.95 0.61 -20.23
C SER A 332 -51.30 1.38 -18.95
N SER A 333 -52.25 0.85 -18.19
CA SER A 333 -52.74 1.44 -16.94
C SER A 333 -51.54 1.87 -16.07
N SER A 334 -51.66 2.95 -15.28
CA SER A 334 -50.59 3.36 -14.35
C SER A 334 -50.10 2.19 -13.51
N ASP A 335 -51.02 1.29 -13.16
CA ASP A 335 -50.78 0.10 -12.35
C ASP A 335 -50.03 -1.00 -13.11
N GLU A 336 -50.23 -1.11 -14.43
CA GLU A 336 -49.51 -2.05 -15.28
C GLU A 336 -48.08 -1.57 -15.57
N ARG A 337 -47.89 -0.24 -15.68
CA ARG A 337 -46.56 0.39 -15.74
C ARG A 337 -45.81 0.26 -14.42
N THR A 338 -46.47 0.39 -13.27
CA THR A 338 -45.84 0.18 -11.96
C THR A 338 -45.52 -1.30 -11.73
N ALA A 339 -46.44 -2.24 -12.05
CA ALA A 339 -46.17 -3.67 -11.98
C ALA A 339 -45.00 -4.09 -12.88
N SER A 340 -44.91 -3.55 -14.10
CA SER A 340 -43.78 -3.81 -15.01
C SER A 340 -42.45 -3.25 -14.47
N LYS A 341 -42.47 -2.05 -13.87
CA LYS A 341 -41.28 -1.48 -13.19
C LYS A 341 -40.86 -2.31 -11.98
N ILE A 342 -41.81 -2.77 -11.17
CA ILE A 342 -41.56 -3.63 -10.01
C ILE A 342 -40.98 -4.96 -10.48
N LYS A 343 -41.55 -5.59 -11.52
CA LYS A 343 -41.03 -6.84 -12.09
C LYS A 343 -39.60 -6.70 -12.63
N LYS A 344 -39.27 -5.57 -13.27
CA LYS A 344 -37.89 -5.28 -13.72
C LYS A 344 -36.94 -5.12 -12.53
N LYS A 345 -37.35 -4.40 -11.47
CA LYS A 345 -36.56 -4.28 -10.23
C LYS A 345 -36.36 -5.65 -9.57
N LEU A 346 -37.40 -6.46 -9.49
CA LEU A 346 -37.38 -7.81 -8.93
C LEU A 346 -36.40 -8.72 -9.69
N ALA A 347 -36.42 -8.70 -11.03
CA ALA A 347 -35.47 -9.45 -11.86
C ALA A 347 -34.02 -9.03 -11.58
N GLY A 348 -33.75 -7.73 -11.44
CA GLY A 348 -32.44 -7.21 -11.05
C GLY A 348 -32.01 -7.68 -9.65
N SER A 349 -32.93 -7.74 -8.69
CA SER A 349 -32.67 -8.25 -7.35
C SER A 349 -32.39 -9.76 -7.31
N PHE A 350 -33.08 -10.56 -8.12
CA PHE A 350 -32.75 -11.99 -8.29
C PHE A 350 -31.35 -12.18 -8.88
N GLN A 351 -30.99 -11.39 -9.89
CA GLN A 351 -29.64 -11.42 -10.46
C GLN A 351 -28.61 -11.05 -9.39
N LEU A 352 -28.83 -9.98 -8.63
CA LEU A 352 -27.94 -9.57 -7.54
C LEU A 352 -27.75 -10.66 -6.48
N ARG A 353 -28.84 -11.29 -6.02
CA ARG A 353 -28.79 -12.43 -5.09
C ARG A 353 -27.96 -13.58 -5.68
N SER A 354 -28.18 -13.90 -6.96
CA SER A 354 -27.44 -14.97 -7.64
C SER A 354 -25.94 -14.67 -7.75
N GLU A 355 -25.57 -13.41 -8.02
CA GLU A 355 -24.18 -12.99 -8.08
C GLU A 355 -23.50 -13.06 -6.72
N ILE A 356 -24.20 -12.68 -5.65
CA ILE A 356 -23.71 -12.82 -4.27
C ILE A 356 -23.45 -14.28 -3.93
N LEU A 357 -24.43 -15.16 -4.13
CA LEU A 357 -24.29 -16.59 -3.83
C LEU A 357 -23.16 -17.24 -4.63
N LYS A 358 -23.02 -16.87 -5.92
CA LYS A 358 -21.94 -17.35 -6.77
C LYS A 358 -20.57 -16.90 -6.27
N GLU A 359 -20.46 -15.65 -5.83
CA GLU A 359 -19.21 -15.11 -5.31
C GLU A 359 -18.86 -15.72 -3.94
N GLU A 360 -19.83 -15.88 -3.03
CA GLU A 360 -19.65 -16.56 -1.73
C GLU A 360 -19.15 -18.00 -1.95
N GLN A 361 -19.80 -18.76 -2.85
CA GLN A 361 -19.42 -20.14 -3.15
C GLN A 361 -18.06 -20.26 -3.85
N GLY A 362 -17.70 -19.27 -4.67
CA GLY A 362 -16.40 -19.24 -5.34
C GLY A 362 -15.25 -18.95 -4.38
N ARG A 363 -15.44 -17.99 -3.47
CA ARG A 363 -14.42 -17.58 -2.49
C ARG A 363 -14.30 -18.55 -1.32
N TRP A 364 -15.41 -19.11 -0.84
CA TRP A 364 -15.47 -20.00 0.31
C TRP A 364 -16.07 -21.34 -0.09
N GLN A 365 -15.22 -22.17 -0.72
CA GLN A 365 -15.63 -23.36 -1.44
C GLN A 365 -16.07 -24.47 -0.48
N ASP A 366 -15.35 -24.62 0.63
CA ASP A 366 -15.58 -25.68 1.62
C ASP A 366 -15.99 -25.14 3.00
N GLY A 367 -16.32 -26.06 3.91
CA GLY A 367 -16.69 -25.72 5.27
C GLY A 367 -15.56 -25.12 6.09
N ILE A 368 -14.30 -25.43 5.74
CA ILE A 368 -13.11 -24.94 6.45
C ILE A 368 -12.89 -23.46 6.12
N ASP A 369 -12.99 -23.08 4.83
CA ASP A 369 -12.92 -21.70 4.37
C ASP A 369 -13.97 -20.85 5.11
N ARG A 370 -15.20 -21.34 5.18
CA ARG A 370 -16.31 -20.64 5.86
C ARG A 370 -16.08 -20.53 7.36
N GLN A 371 -15.53 -21.56 7.99
CA GLN A 371 -15.22 -21.52 9.42
C GLN A 371 -14.13 -20.48 9.71
N ILE A 372 -13.04 -20.47 8.94
CA ILE A 372 -11.96 -19.48 9.09
C ILE A 372 -12.51 -18.06 8.93
N VAL A 373 -13.34 -17.84 7.91
CA VAL A 373 -13.97 -16.55 7.63
C VAL A 373 -14.92 -16.12 8.75
N SER A 374 -15.75 -17.02 9.27
CA SER A 374 -16.64 -16.73 10.40
C SER A 374 -15.84 -16.36 11.64
N THR A 375 -14.82 -17.15 11.98
CA THR A 375 -13.93 -16.88 13.13
C THR A 375 -13.22 -15.54 12.98
N TYR A 376 -12.72 -15.20 11.80
CA TYR A 376 -12.13 -13.90 11.50
C TYR A 376 -13.13 -12.75 11.72
N GLN A 377 -14.36 -12.87 11.18
CA GLN A 377 -15.39 -11.84 11.33
C GLN A 377 -15.81 -11.63 12.80
N GLU A 378 -15.86 -12.71 13.58
CA GLU A 378 -16.16 -12.68 15.01
C GLU A 378 -15.03 -12.02 15.81
N ARG A 379 -13.78 -12.42 15.61
CA ARG A 379 -12.61 -11.90 16.35
C ARG A 379 -12.36 -10.44 16.10
N ILE A 380 -12.47 -10.00 14.85
CA ILE A 380 -12.35 -8.58 14.50
C ILE A 380 -13.58 -7.79 14.96
N GLY A 381 -14.73 -8.46 15.14
CA GLY A 381 -15.96 -7.83 15.62
C GLY A 381 -16.81 -7.19 14.51
N ILE A 382 -16.64 -7.64 13.26
CA ILE A 382 -17.39 -7.16 12.09
C ILE A 382 -18.55 -8.07 11.68
N ALA A 383 -18.70 -9.26 12.27
CA ALA A 383 -19.73 -10.24 11.89
C ALA A 383 -21.16 -9.65 11.82
N ARG A 384 -21.55 -8.83 12.81
CA ARG A 384 -22.85 -8.14 12.83
C ARG A 384 -22.99 -7.17 11.65
N ALA A 385 -21.99 -6.31 11.44
CA ALA A 385 -21.99 -5.35 10.35
C ALA A 385 -22.02 -6.03 8.97
N VAL A 386 -21.28 -7.12 8.80
CA VAL A 386 -21.31 -7.94 7.57
C VAL A 386 -22.71 -8.49 7.33
N SER A 387 -23.37 -9.05 8.34
CA SER A 387 -24.75 -9.52 8.26
C SER A 387 -25.73 -8.39 7.93
N GLU A 388 -25.61 -7.23 8.56
CA GLU A 388 -26.46 -6.06 8.31
C GLU A 388 -26.30 -5.55 6.87
N ILE A 389 -25.07 -5.41 6.37
CA ILE A 389 -24.80 -4.98 5.00
C ILE A 389 -25.32 -6.03 4.00
N ARG A 390 -25.16 -7.33 4.30
CA ARG A 390 -25.71 -8.41 3.46
C ARG A 390 -27.23 -8.33 3.33
N MET A 391 -27.94 -7.92 4.37
CA MET A 391 -29.40 -7.81 4.40
C MET A 391 -29.91 -6.49 3.81
N GLN A 392 -29.28 -5.37 4.19
CA GLN A 392 -29.81 -4.02 3.92
C GLN A 392 -29.14 -3.31 2.74
N LYS A 393 -27.89 -3.67 2.41
CA LYS A 393 -27.06 -2.99 1.41
C LYS A 393 -26.37 -4.00 0.49
N PRO A 394 -27.13 -4.87 -0.22
CA PRO A 394 -26.57 -5.99 -0.97
C PRO A 394 -25.67 -5.57 -2.15
N ILE A 395 -25.83 -4.37 -2.73
CA ILE A 395 -24.91 -3.88 -3.77
C ILE A 395 -23.54 -3.61 -3.16
N GLN A 396 -23.52 -2.90 -2.02
CA GLN A 396 -22.29 -2.73 -1.26
C GLN A 396 -21.73 -4.07 -0.83
N TYR A 397 -22.53 -4.98 -0.28
CA TYR A 397 -22.08 -6.32 0.13
C TYR A 397 -21.29 -7.03 -0.99
N LEU A 398 -21.84 -7.07 -2.20
CA LEU A 398 -21.22 -7.73 -3.35
C LEU A 398 -19.85 -7.13 -3.71
N ASN A 399 -19.72 -5.81 -3.69
CA ASN A 399 -18.44 -5.15 -3.99
C ASN A 399 -17.37 -5.43 -2.92
N HIS A 400 -17.75 -5.37 -1.64
CA HIS A 400 -16.85 -5.70 -0.53
C HIS A 400 -16.45 -7.18 -0.55
N LEU A 401 -17.39 -8.08 -0.89
CA LEU A 401 -17.15 -9.50 -1.04
C LEU A 401 -16.14 -9.77 -2.17
N ARG A 402 -16.34 -9.17 -3.35
CA ARG A 402 -15.42 -9.31 -4.50
C ARG A 402 -13.99 -8.86 -4.17
N ALA A 403 -13.86 -7.82 -3.33
CA ALA A 403 -12.59 -7.27 -2.89
C ALA A 403 -11.96 -8.00 -1.68
N GLY A 404 -12.67 -8.96 -1.08
CA GLY A 404 -12.16 -9.75 0.04
C GLY A 404 -12.12 -9.04 1.39
N TYR A 405 -13.04 -8.10 1.64
CA TYR A 405 -13.12 -7.37 2.91
C TYR A 405 -13.52 -8.27 4.09
N PHE A 406 -14.20 -9.38 3.82
CA PHE A 406 -14.82 -10.24 4.83
C PHE A 406 -13.97 -11.42 5.29
N GLU A 407 -12.72 -11.54 4.81
CA GLU A 407 -11.84 -12.68 5.09
C GLU A 407 -10.41 -12.23 5.44
N PRO A 408 -9.59 -13.10 6.06
CA PRO A 408 -8.18 -12.80 6.33
C PRO A 408 -7.41 -12.47 5.05
N ILE A 409 -6.36 -11.65 5.17
CA ILE A 409 -5.47 -11.34 4.03
C ILE A 409 -4.84 -12.67 3.54
N PRO A 410 -5.01 -13.04 2.26
CA PRO A 410 -4.39 -14.24 1.73
C PRO A 410 -2.85 -14.19 1.80
N VAL A 411 -2.20 -15.32 2.09
CA VAL A 411 -0.73 -15.42 2.20
C VAL A 411 -0.04 -14.98 0.90
N ALA A 412 -0.66 -15.29 -0.24
CA ALA A 412 -0.16 -14.90 -1.55
C ALA A 412 -0.01 -13.38 -1.70
N TRP A 413 -0.86 -12.57 -1.05
CA TRP A 413 -0.80 -11.11 -1.17
C TRP A 413 0.32 -10.51 -0.31
N GLN A 414 0.60 -11.11 0.84
CA GLN A 414 1.54 -10.59 1.84
C GLN A 414 2.99 -10.67 1.35
N SER A 415 3.33 -11.67 0.54
CA SER A 415 4.67 -11.83 -0.04
C SER A 415 4.87 -10.99 -1.31
N GLN A 416 3.82 -10.77 -2.09
CA GLN A 416 3.88 -10.03 -3.36
C GLN A 416 4.21 -8.55 -3.15
N ALA A 417 5.09 -8.01 -4.00
CA ALA A 417 5.47 -6.60 -3.95
C ALA A 417 4.34 -5.66 -4.40
N SER A 418 3.46 -6.15 -5.27
CA SER A 418 2.28 -5.46 -5.75
C SER A 418 1.09 -6.42 -5.59
N ASN A 419 0.08 -5.98 -4.85
CA ASN A 419 -1.09 -6.78 -4.51
C ASN A 419 -2.33 -5.85 -4.44
N PRO A 420 -3.55 -6.39 -4.39
CA PRO A 420 -4.78 -5.59 -4.41
C PRO A 420 -4.96 -4.62 -3.24
N LEU A 421 -4.22 -4.76 -2.15
CA LEU A 421 -4.23 -3.83 -1.01
C LEU A 421 -3.23 -2.67 -1.20
N ARG A 422 -2.26 -2.80 -2.10
CA ARG A 422 -1.19 -1.81 -2.32
C ARG A 422 -1.44 -0.83 -3.47
N PHE A 423 -2.62 -0.88 -4.05
CA PHE A 423 -2.96 -0.03 -5.17
C PHE A 423 -3.22 1.39 -4.70
N THR A 424 -2.40 2.33 -5.18
CA THR A 424 -2.52 3.74 -4.87
C THR A 424 -3.89 4.26 -5.28
N ILE A 425 -4.54 5.01 -4.40
CA ILE A 425 -5.80 5.69 -4.71
C ILE A 425 -5.45 7.12 -5.10
N GLU A 426 -5.72 7.48 -6.35
CA GLU A 426 -5.40 8.80 -6.91
C GLU A 426 -6.66 9.39 -7.51
N ALA A 427 -7.35 10.20 -6.70
CA ALA A 427 -8.72 10.60 -7.00
C ALA A 427 -8.84 11.56 -8.18
N SER A 428 -7.84 12.42 -8.41
CA SER A 428 -7.75 13.28 -9.61
C SER A 428 -7.68 12.44 -10.88
N ALA A 429 -6.73 11.50 -10.92
CA ALA A 429 -6.51 10.64 -12.08
C ALA A 429 -7.61 9.61 -12.32
N GLY A 430 -8.52 9.44 -11.35
CA GLY A 430 -9.60 8.47 -11.41
C GLY A 430 -9.21 7.06 -10.96
N TRP A 431 -8.03 6.87 -10.36
CA TRP A 431 -7.63 5.59 -9.75
C TRP A 431 -8.42 5.35 -8.47
N ARG A 432 -9.53 4.63 -8.59
CA ARG A 432 -10.53 4.44 -7.53
C ARG A 432 -10.11 3.43 -6.47
N GLY A 433 -10.65 3.60 -5.27
CA GLY A 433 -10.78 2.53 -4.29
C GLY A 433 -12.03 1.66 -4.54
N VAL A 434 -12.35 0.82 -3.55
CA VAL A 434 -13.40 -0.20 -3.63
C VAL A 434 -14.75 0.28 -3.11
N THR A 435 -14.75 1.14 -2.09
CA THR A 435 -15.97 1.64 -1.42
C THR A 435 -16.50 2.88 -2.15
N PRO A 436 -17.74 3.36 -1.90
CA PRO A 436 -18.22 4.61 -2.50
C PRO A 436 -17.48 5.85 -1.97
N ALA A 437 -17.00 5.77 -0.72
CA ALA A 437 -16.30 6.84 -0.01
C ALA A 437 -14.77 6.70 -0.07
N TRP A 438 -14.27 6.26 -1.22
CA TRP A 438 -12.87 5.88 -1.43
C TRP A 438 -11.86 7.04 -1.49
N ARG A 439 -12.31 8.29 -1.66
CA ARG A 439 -11.40 9.43 -1.86
C ARG A 439 -10.74 9.84 -0.56
N GLY A 440 -9.49 10.30 -0.64
CA GLY A 440 -8.69 10.71 0.51
C GLY A 440 -7.89 9.60 1.17
N TYR A 441 -8.07 8.33 0.78
CA TYR A 441 -7.17 7.22 1.18
C TYR A 441 -5.92 7.18 0.29
N LYS A 442 -4.79 6.75 0.86
CA LYS A 442 -3.49 6.58 0.20
C LYS A 442 -3.52 5.39 -0.74
N ASP A 443 -4.07 4.28 -0.26
CA ASP A 443 -4.19 3.03 -0.97
C ASP A 443 -5.40 2.23 -0.48
N THR A 444 -5.66 1.13 -1.18
CA THR A 444 -6.74 0.18 -0.88
C THR A 444 -6.59 -0.53 0.47
N ALA A 445 -5.39 -0.60 1.05
CA ALA A 445 -5.17 -1.18 2.38
C ALA A 445 -5.68 -0.23 3.45
N GLU A 446 -5.33 1.06 3.34
CA GLU A 446 -5.83 2.10 4.24
C GLU A 446 -7.35 2.23 4.15
N GLU A 447 -7.91 2.21 2.92
CA GLU A 447 -9.37 2.20 2.73
C GLU A 447 -10.03 1.02 3.47
N ARG A 448 -9.48 -0.19 3.31
CA ARG A 448 -10.00 -1.39 3.99
C ARG A 448 -9.82 -1.30 5.51
N LEU A 449 -8.71 -0.77 6.00
CA LEU A 449 -8.44 -0.58 7.43
C LEU A 449 -9.50 0.30 8.07
N TYR A 450 -9.75 1.48 7.51
CA TYR A 450 -10.77 2.39 8.06
C TYR A 450 -12.19 1.85 7.89
N TRP A 451 -12.45 1.05 6.85
CA TRP A 451 -13.71 0.31 6.77
C TRP A 451 -13.86 -0.66 7.95
N VAL A 452 -12.84 -1.46 8.27
CA VAL A 452 -12.87 -2.40 9.41
C VAL A 452 -13.06 -1.64 10.73
N LEU A 453 -12.27 -0.59 10.97
CA LEU A 453 -12.35 0.23 12.19
C LEU A 453 -13.75 0.84 12.38
N SER A 454 -14.39 1.28 11.29
CA SER A 454 -15.72 1.89 11.35
C SER A 454 -16.86 0.90 11.57
N HIS A 455 -16.64 -0.39 11.30
CA HIS A 455 -17.67 -1.45 11.39
C HIS A 455 -17.44 -2.44 12.54
N ARG A 456 -16.38 -2.23 13.34
CA ARG A 456 -16.07 -3.03 14.52
C ARG A 456 -17.04 -2.72 15.65
N SER A 457 -17.58 -3.77 16.26
CA SER A 457 -18.49 -3.67 17.41
C SER A 457 -17.80 -2.99 18.61
N GLY A 458 -18.45 -2.00 19.21
CA GLY A 458 -17.95 -1.31 20.41
C GLY A 458 -16.98 -0.15 20.15
N CYS A 459 -16.59 0.10 18.90
CA CYS A 459 -15.79 1.26 18.54
C CYS A 459 -16.67 2.42 18.06
N GLN A 460 -16.27 3.66 18.37
CA GLN A 460 -16.84 4.85 17.74
C GLN A 460 -16.45 4.89 16.26
N ILE A 461 -17.32 5.48 15.41
CA ILE A 461 -17.03 5.68 13.98
C ILE A 461 -15.71 6.44 13.86
N THR A 462 -14.67 5.74 13.44
CA THR A 462 -13.32 6.30 13.36
C THR A 462 -13.11 6.87 11.96
N THR A 463 -13.22 8.19 11.84
CA THR A 463 -12.88 8.87 10.59
C THR A 463 -11.37 8.94 10.42
N LYS A 464 -10.89 8.68 9.21
CA LYS A 464 -9.49 8.93 8.85
C LYS A 464 -9.16 10.42 9.08
N PRO A 465 -8.10 10.75 9.83
CA PRO A 465 -7.59 12.11 9.91
C PRO A 465 -6.97 12.52 8.56
N ASP A 466 -7.26 13.74 8.14
CA ASP A 466 -6.64 14.30 6.94
C ASP A 466 -5.17 14.71 7.21
N LEU A 467 -4.43 14.96 6.13
CA LEU A 467 -3.01 15.31 6.20
C LEU A 467 -2.72 16.55 7.08
N ILE A 468 -3.58 17.56 7.05
CA ILE A 468 -3.41 18.78 7.84
C ILE A 468 -3.56 18.44 9.31
N SER A 469 -4.67 17.78 9.67
CA SER A 469 -4.94 17.34 11.05
C SER A 469 -3.81 16.46 11.60
N GLU A 470 -3.27 15.53 10.80
CA GLU A 470 -2.15 14.68 11.23
C GLU A 470 -0.86 15.48 11.47
N LEU A 471 -0.58 16.49 10.65
CA LEU A 471 0.61 17.32 10.81
C LEU A 471 0.47 18.30 11.98
N GLU A 472 -0.71 18.86 12.24
CA GLU A 472 -0.93 19.71 13.43
C GLU A 472 -0.78 18.90 14.71
N LEU A 473 -1.39 17.70 14.79
CA LEU A 473 -1.21 16.80 15.93
C LEU A 473 0.28 16.45 16.15
N ALA A 474 1.04 16.25 15.07
CA ALA A 474 2.47 16.00 15.18
C ALA A 474 3.24 17.23 15.72
N ARG A 475 2.82 18.46 15.40
CA ARG A 475 3.41 19.69 15.98
C ARG A 475 3.09 19.82 17.46
N GLU A 476 1.85 19.53 17.86
CA GLU A 476 1.42 19.54 19.25
C GLU A 476 2.22 18.53 20.08
N ARG A 477 2.42 17.32 19.56
CA ARG A 477 3.27 16.29 20.19
C ARG A 477 4.70 16.76 20.37
N ILE A 478 5.32 17.36 19.34
CA ILE A 478 6.68 17.92 19.47
C ILE A 478 6.72 18.96 20.59
N ALA A 479 5.70 19.83 20.67
CA ALA A 479 5.63 20.87 21.68
C ALA A 479 5.45 20.31 23.11
N SER A 480 4.80 19.15 23.26
CA SER A 480 4.63 18.47 24.55
C SER A 480 5.85 17.65 24.98
N ALA A 481 6.91 17.57 24.18
CA ALA A 481 8.10 16.82 24.53
C ALA A 481 8.82 17.44 25.75
N VAL A 482 9.21 16.59 26.70
CA VAL A 482 9.80 16.97 27.98
C VAL A 482 11.28 16.59 27.99
N ASP A 483 12.10 17.41 28.66
CA ASP A 483 13.50 17.07 28.88
C ASP A 483 13.62 15.79 29.73
N SER A 484 14.56 14.90 29.37
CA SER A 484 14.91 13.77 30.23
C SER A 484 15.27 14.28 31.63
N HIS A 485 14.89 13.55 32.68
CA HIS A 485 15.07 13.98 34.06
C HIS A 485 16.49 14.55 34.30
N PRO A 486 16.67 15.75 34.88
CA PRO A 486 17.97 16.46 34.86
C PRO A 486 19.14 15.70 35.49
N ARG A 487 18.85 14.67 36.30
CA ARG A 487 19.85 13.82 36.97
C ARG A 487 20.14 12.51 36.24
N TYR A 488 19.41 12.17 35.17
CA TYR A 488 19.61 10.92 34.45
C TYR A 488 20.95 10.95 33.71
N HIS A 489 21.79 9.97 34.00
CA HIS A 489 23.11 9.81 33.40
C HIS A 489 23.51 8.34 33.34
N SER A 490 23.72 7.82 32.13
CA SER A 490 24.34 6.52 31.91
C SER A 490 25.66 6.72 31.15
N PRO A 491 26.81 6.28 31.70
CA PRO A 491 28.11 6.43 31.05
C PRO A 491 28.25 5.54 29.81
N ASP A 492 27.37 4.57 29.60
CA ASP A 492 27.45 3.61 28.50
C ASP A 492 26.59 4.03 27.28
N ASP A 493 25.92 5.19 27.38
CA ASP A 493 25.05 5.74 26.34
C ASP A 493 25.86 6.30 25.16
N ILE A 494 25.60 5.78 23.95
CA ILE A 494 26.35 6.18 22.75
C ILE A 494 26.04 7.63 22.40
N CYS A 495 24.78 8.04 22.53
CA CYS A 495 24.32 9.40 22.23
C CYS A 495 25.13 10.44 23.02
N ARG A 496 25.39 10.19 24.31
CA ARG A 496 26.16 11.11 25.15
C ARG A 496 27.66 11.03 24.89
N ASN A 497 28.20 9.82 24.75
CA ASN A 497 29.64 9.60 24.61
C ASN A 497 30.21 10.11 23.29
N ARG A 498 29.44 10.01 22.19
CA ARG A 498 29.88 10.41 20.85
C ARG A 498 29.46 11.83 20.48
N TYR A 499 28.44 12.39 21.14
CA TYR A 499 27.91 13.72 20.87
C TYR A 499 27.80 14.51 22.18
N PRO A 500 28.91 15.13 22.63
CA PRO A 500 28.94 15.92 23.86
C PRO A 500 28.23 17.28 23.66
N ARG A 501 26.91 17.26 23.46
CA ARG A 501 26.04 18.42 23.69
C ARG A 501 25.56 18.41 25.15
N GLU A 502 25.08 19.55 25.63
CA GLU A 502 24.45 19.68 26.95
C GLU A 502 23.11 18.90 26.99
N GLY A 503 23.18 17.58 27.16
CA GLY A 503 22.02 16.73 27.45
C GLY A 503 21.46 15.90 26.28
N TYR A 504 20.42 15.13 26.60
CA TYR A 504 19.66 14.29 25.67
C TYR A 504 18.56 15.11 24.97
N SER A 505 18.04 14.60 23.85
CA SER A 505 16.87 15.20 23.18
C SER A 505 15.62 15.05 24.05
N LYS A 506 14.70 16.01 23.93
CA LYS A 506 13.38 15.95 24.57
C LYS A 506 12.61 14.71 24.11
N GLN A 507 12.05 13.96 25.04
CA GLN A 507 11.26 12.77 24.76
C GLN A 507 9.78 13.02 25.07
N ILE A 508 8.90 12.29 24.41
CA ILE A 508 7.48 12.28 24.77
C ILE A 508 7.31 11.40 26.00
N THR A 509 6.79 11.97 27.09
CA THR A 509 6.40 11.17 28.25
C THR A 509 5.26 10.23 27.85
N GLN A 510 5.42 8.94 28.11
CA GLN A 510 4.36 7.97 27.85
C GLN A 510 3.45 7.88 29.08
N ASP A 511 2.13 7.92 28.84
CA ASP A 511 1.15 7.67 29.91
C ASP A 511 1.29 6.23 30.42
N PHE A 512 1.37 6.09 31.74
CA PHE A 512 1.76 4.87 32.47
C PHE A 512 0.69 3.76 32.52
N GLU A 513 -0.34 3.78 31.67
CA GLU A 513 -1.57 3.03 31.96
C GLU A 513 -1.64 1.57 31.48
N THR A 514 -0.53 0.95 31.07
CA THR A 514 -0.62 -0.38 30.45
C THR A 514 0.14 -1.48 31.16
N THR A 515 -0.38 -1.84 32.33
CA THR A 515 -0.19 -3.18 32.90
C THR A 515 -1.06 -4.15 32.10
N TYR A 516 -0.46 -4.82 31.12
CA TYR A 516 -1.11 -5.92 30.41
C TYR A 516 -0.64 -7.25 30.96
N ASP A 517 -1.54 -8.22 31.09
CA ASP A 517 -1.21 -9.62 31.43
C ASP A 517 -0.54 -10.31 30.21
N ILE A 518 0.71 -9.93 29.94
CA ILE A 518 1.52 -10.40 28.79
C ILE A 518 2.38 -11.62 29.16
N GLY A 519 2.45 -12.02 30.43
CA GLY A 519 3.44 -12.98 30.91
C GLY A 519 2.88 -14.33 31.35
N SER A 520 2.90 -15.33 30.47
CA SER A 520 2.99 -16.73 30.89
C SER A 520 4.42 -17.24 30.70
N PRO A 521 4.97 -18.10 31.58
CA PRO A 521 6.29 -18.73 31.39
C PRO A 521 6.38 -19.65 30.15
N THR A 522 5.28 -19.85 29.42
CA THR A 522 5.22 -20.61 28.16
C THR A 522 5.52 -19.79 26.91
N ASP A 523 5.60 -18.46 27.02
CA ASP A 523 5.58 -17.58 25.85
C ASP A 523 6.96 -17.50 25.17
N GLU A 524 6.97 -17.57 23.84
CA GLU A 524 8.19 -17.51 23.04
C GLU A 524 8.53 -16.07 22.69
N THR A 525 9.78 -15.66 22.84
CA THR A 525 10.21 -14.31 22.48
C THR A 525 11.04 -14.28 21.20
N MET A 526 10.69 -13.40 20.25
CA MET A 526 11.45 -13.17 19.01
C MET A 526 11.72 -11.69 18.78
N LEU A 527 12.80 -11.40 18.06
CA LEU A 527 13.26 -10.05 17.74
C LEU A 527 13.13 -9.81 16.23
N LEU A 528 12.50 -8.70 15.84
CA LEU A 528 12.31 -8.30 14.44
C LEU A 528 12.84 -6.87 14.21
N LEU A 529 13.93 -6.76 13.46
CA LEU A 529 14.61 -5.50 13.17
C LEU A 529 14.43 -5.04 11.72
N ASP A 530 14.01 -3.79 11.56
CA ASP A 530 14.03 -3.08 10.29
C ASP A 530 15.47 -2.74 9.87
N VAL A 531 15.89 -3.27 8.72
CA VAL A 531 17.23 -3.07 8.15
C VAL A 531 17.18 -2.30 6.84
N ARG A 532 16.22 -1.37 6.70
CA ARG A 532 16.19 -0.43 5.56
C ARG A 532 17.51 0.33 5.40
N GLY A 533 17.80 0.74 4.16
CA GLY A 533 19.04 1.48 3.86
C GLY A 533 19.22 2.77 4.69
N SER A 534 18.13 3.42 5.09
CA SER A 534 18.19 4.65 5.90
C SER A 534 18.68 4.50 7.32
N MET A 535 18.80 3.28 7.81
CA MET A 535 19.38 3.01 9.13
C MET A 535 20.92 3.20 9.15
N ASP A 536 21.59 3.17 7.98
CA ASP A 536 23.07 3.23 7.88
C ASP A 536 23.62 4.61 7.45
N PHE A 537 22.78 5.63 7.35
CA PHE A 537 23.24 7.00 7.18
C PHE A 537 22.81 7.87 8.34
N ASN A 538 23.46 9.03 8.48
CA ASN A 538 23.07 10.01 9.49
C ASN A 538 21.60 10.36 9.26
N PRO A 539 20.77 10.42 10.32
CA PRO A 539 19.35 10.67 10.16
C PRO A 539 19.09 11.96 9.36
N LEU A 540 18.10 11.90 8.48
CA LEU A 540 17.66 13.03 7.68
C LEU A 540 16.34 13.55 8.25
N ARG A 541 16.26 14.86 8.46
CA ARG A 541 15.05 15.54 8.91
C ARG A 541 14.42 16.33 7.77
N PRO A 542 13.18 16.01 7.35
CA PRO A 542 12.43 16.83 6.42
C PRO A 542 12.20 18.25 6.96
N ASN A 543 12.49 19.24 6.13
CA ASN A 543 12.19 20.64 6.42
C ASN A 543 10.84 21.01 5.81
N TYR A 544 9.88 21.28 6.69
CA TYR A 544 8.53 21.66 6.29
C TYR A 544 8.42 23.17 6.15
N ASN A 545 7.82 23.62 5.05
CA ASN A 545 7.20 24.94 4.96
C ASN A 545 5.70 24.73 4.79
N GLN A 546 4.93 25.09 5.83
CA GLN A 546 3.53 24.68 5.98
C GLN A 546 3.42 23.14 5.89
N TYR A 547 2.79 22.62 4.82
CA TYR A 547 2.60 21.18 4.58
C TYR A 547 3.55 20.62 3.51
N LEU A 548 4.37 21.47 2.89
CA LEU A 548 5.31 21.08 1.82
C LEU A 548 6.70 20.74 2.38
N ILE A 549 7.29 19.63 1.96
CA ILE A 549 8.69 19.31 2.26
C ILE A 549 9.56 19.99 1.22
N THR A 550 10.36 20.97 1.66
CA THR A 550 11.18 21.80 0.77
C THR A 550 12.61 21.29 0.62
N SER A 551 13.12 20.59 1.63
CA SER A 551 14.47 20.03 1.65
C SER A 551 14.63 18.97 2.74
N LEU A 552 15.69 18.17 2.67
CA LEU A 552 16.12 17.26 3.73
C LEU A 552 17.38 17.80 4.41
N LEU A 553 17.35 17.95 5.73
CA LEU A 553 18.47 18.42 6.54
C LEU A 553 19.18 17.22 7.19
N LYS A 554 20.52 17.23 7.21
CA LYS A 554 21.30 16.26 7.97
C LYS A 554 21.25 16.61 9.45
N THR A 555 21.08 15.61 10.32
CA THR A 555 21.15 15.81 11.78
C THR A 555 22.49 15.35 12.35
N ASP A 556 22.92 16.00 13.43
CA ASP A 556 24.10 15.63 14.21
C ASP A 556 23.69 14.57 15.25
N GLN A 557 23.29 13.39 14.78
CA GLN A 557 22.83 12.26 15.62
C GLN A 557 23.52 10.97 15.20
N PRO A 558 23.63 9.98 16.10
CA PRO A 558 24.13 8.67 15.73
C PRO A 558 23.24 8.04 14.65
N LYS A 559 23.84 7.16 13.84
CA LYS A 559 23.09 6.36 12.88
C LYS A 559 22.06 5.51 13.64
N SER A 560 20.85 5.39 13.10
CA SER A 560 19.79 4.60 13.72
C SER A 560 20.18 3.14 13.93
N LYS A 561 21.05 2.56 13.08
CA LYS A 561 21.60 1.22 13.30
C LYS A 561 22.46 1.12 14.57
N ASP A 562 23.27 2.13 14.86
CA ASP A 562 24.17 2.11 16.02
C ASP A 562 23.36 2.25 17.31
N LEU A 563 22.33 3.10 17.28
CA LEU A 563 21.35 3.25 18.36
C LEU A 563 20.56 1.96 18.59
N ALA A 564 20.03 1.35 17.52
CA ALA A 564 19.31 0.08 17.59
C ALA A 564 20.17 -1.02 18.22
N LYS A 565 21.44 -1.12 17.84
CA LYS A 565 22.38 -2.08 18.40
C LYS A 565 22.59 -1.88 19.90
N ALA A 566 22.72 -0.63 20.35
CA ALA A 566 22.93 -0.31 21.76
C ALA A 566 21.73 -0.69 22.62
N ILE A 567 20.53 -0.30 22.18
CA ILE A 567 19.26 -0.63 22.85
C ILE A 567 19.08 -2.16 22.87
N LEU A 568 19.26 -2.83 21.73
CA LEU A 568 19.15 -4.29 21.65
C LEU A 568 20.10 -5.00 22.60
N ARG A 569 21.36 -4.56 22.71
CA ARG A 569 22.33 -5.18 23.63
C ARG A 569 21.81 -5.19 25.06
N ARG A 570 21.49 -4.00 25.58
CA ARG A 570 20.99 -3.82 26.95
C ARG A 570 19.71 -4.61 27.17
N PHE A 571 18.81 -4.57 26.18
CA PHE A 571 17.55 -5.29 26.21
C PHE A 571 17.74 -6.80 26.34
N ILE A 572 18.59 -7.39 25.50
CA ILE A 572 18.83 -8.85 25.46
C ILE A 572 19.56 -9.32 26.72
N GLU A 573 20.48 -8.52 27.25
CA GLU A 573 21.16 -8.82 28.51
C GLU A 573 20.16 -8.85 29.68
N ALA A 574 19.33 -7.82 29.81
CA ALA A 574 18.32 -7.74 30.85
C ALA A 574 17.24 -8.84 30.71
N LEU A 575 16.73 -9.05 29.49
CA LEU A 575 15.71 -10.06 29.23
C LEU A 575 16.25 -11.49 29.44
N GLY A 576 17.49 -11.76 28.98
CA GLY A 576 18.12 -13.07 29.17
C GLY A 576 18.30 -13.44 30.64
N LYS A 577 18.61 -12.46 31.49
CA LYS A 577 18.68 -12.63 32.95
C LYS A 577 17.29 -12.81 33.58
N HIS A 578 16.29 -12.06 33.12
CA HIS A 578 14.91 -12.19 33.57
C HIS A 578 14.31 -13.57 33.23
N ASP A 579 14.43 -14.02 31.99
CA ASP A 579 13.89 -15.29 31.52
C ASP A 579 14.77 -16.50 31.89
N SER A 580 15.94 -16.27 32.50
CA SER A 580 16.98 -17.30 32.70
C SER A 580 17.37 -18.03 31.41
N ASN A 581 17.36 -17.33 30.27
CA ASN A 581 17.61 -17.88 28.95
C ASN A 581 19.05 -17.60 28.48
N GLY A 582 19.95 -18.56 28.69
CA GLY A 582 21.33 -18.49 28.22
C GLY A 582 21.54 -18.74 26.72
N LEU A 583 20.56 -19.35 26.03
CA LEU A 583 20.66 -19.68 24.60
C LEU A 583 20.43 -18.46 23.70
N GLY A 584 19.64 -17.49 24.17
CA GLY A 584 19.29 -16.28 23.45
C GLY A 584 17.98 -16.38 22.68
N TYR A 585 17.74 -15.39 21.82
CA TYR A 585 16.45 -15.16 21.16
C TYR A 585 16.58 -15.19 19.63
N PRO A 586 15.63 -15.76 18.90
CA PRO A 586 15.62 -15.69 17.44
C PRO A 586 15.63 -14.25 16.94
N PHE A 587 16.61 -13.92 16.11
CA PHE A 587 16.78 -12.60 15.52
C PHE A 587 16.48 -12.61 14.02
N VAL A 588 15.40 -11.93 13.64
CA VAL A 588 14.93 -11.77 12.28
C VAL A 588 15.13 -10.32 11.85
N THR A 589 15.57 -10.13 10.62
CA THR A 589 15.72 -8.82 10.00
C THR A 589 14.79 -8.70 8.81
N PHE A 590 14.30 -7.50 8.52
CA PHE A 590 13.47 -7.27 7.34
C PHE A 590 13.78 -5.94 6.65
N SER A 591 13.65 -5.97 5.33
CA SER A 591 13.62 -4.80 4.47
C SER A 591 12.66 -5.10 3.31
N SER A 592 13.16 -5.32 2.11
CA SER A 592 12.36 -5.79 0.96
C SER A 592 12.16 -7.31 0.98
N GLN A 593 13.00 -8.01 1.76
CA GLN A 593 12.94 -9.42 2.09
C GLN A 593 13.17 -9.57 3.61
N ALA A 594 12.83 -10.73 4.18
CA ALA A 594 13.10 -11.04 5.58
C ALA A 594 14.05 -12.23 5.72
N ASN A 595 15.00 -12.12 6.64
CA ASN A 595 16.03 -13.12 6.89
C ASN A 595 16.13 -13.41 8.38
N TYR A 596 16.05 -14.70 8.74
CA TYR A 596 16.51 -15.17 10.03
C TYR A 596 18.04 -15.18 10.04
N ILE A 597 18.66 -14.53 11.01
CA ILE A 597 20.12 -14.42 11.09
C ILE A 597 20.69 -15.49 12.02
N ASN A 598 20.31 -15.47 13.29
CA ASN A 598 20.72 -16.47 14.30
C ASN A 598 19.93 -16.28 15.61
N LEU A 599 20.19 -17.13 16.61
CA LEU A 599 19.92 -16.82 18.01
C LEU A 599 20.91 -15.77 18.51
N VAL A 600 20.41 -14.78 19.25
CA VAL A 600 21.18 -13.66 19.78
C VAL A 600 21.09 -13.59 21.30
N ASN A 601 22.24 -13.40 21.94
CA ASN A 601 22.41 -13.17 23.37
C ASN A 601 23.45 -12.04 23.60
N GLY A 602 23.68 -11.67 24.87
CA GLY A 602 24.63 -10.59 25.22
C GLY A 602 26.06 -10.81 24.69
N TRP A 603 26.49 -12.07 24.56
CA TRP A 603 27.85 -12.44 24.17
C TRP A 603 28.08 -12.41 22.65
N ASN A 604 27.12 -12.93 21.87
CA ASN A 604 27.29 -13.12 20.42
C ASN A 604 26.73 -11.97 19.56
N LEU A 605 26.04 -11.00 20.15
CA LEU A 605 25.38 -9.91 19.42
C LEU A 605 26.34 -9.16 18.49
N ASN A 606 27.59 -8.94 18.93
CA ASN A 606 28.58 -8.25 18.10
C ASN A 606 28.91 -8.98 16.81
N ASP A 607 29.00 -10.31 16.85
CA ASP A 607 29.35 -11.12 15.69
C ASP A 607 28.15 -11.29 14.78
N VAL A 608 26.96 -11.51 15.35
CA VAL A 608 25.71 -11.54 14.60
C VAL A 608 25.45 -10.21 13.89
N TRP A 609 25.71 -9.08 14.55
CA TRP A 609 25.51 -7.74 13.99
C TRP A 609 26.37 -7.48 12.74
N ARG A 610 27.56 -8.07 12.62
CA ARG A 610 28.42 -7.92 11.42
C ARG A 610 27.79 -8.52 10.17
N ASN A 611 26.89 -9.50 10.34
CA ASN A 611 26.20 -10.17 9.24
C ASN A 611 24.94 -9.42 8.79
N VAL A 612 24.52 -8.37 9.52
CA VAL A 612 23.31 -7.60 9.20
C VAL A 612 23.60 -6.62 8.06
N ARG A 613 22.83 -6.73 6.98
CA ARG A 613 22.95 -5.86 5.79
C ARG A 613 21.81 -4.84 5.74
N PHE A 614 22.16 -3.56 5.87
CA PHE A 614 21.20 -2.46 5.82
C PHE A 614 20.95 -1.99 4.40
N THR A 615 19.89 -2.51 3.76
CA THR A 615 19.58 -2.26 2.34
C THR A 615 18.08 -2.28 2.07
N GLY A 616 17.67 -1.79 0.90
CA GLY A 616 16.29 -1.90 0.43
C GLY A 616 15.30 -0.97 1.16
N ARG A 617 14.03 -1.10 0.76
CA ARG A 617 12.89 -0.41 1.37
C ARG A 617 12.25 -1.29 2.43
N SER A 618 11.68 -0.69 3.47
CA SER A 618 11.06 -1.42 4.58
C SER A 618 9.68 -1.98 4.20
N ARG A 619 9.48 -3.28 4.43
CA ARG A 619 8.23 -4.03 4.29
C ARG A 619 8.01 -4.91 5.52
N VAL A 620 7.23 -4.43 6.48
CA VAL A 620 7.03 -5.12 7.76
C VAL A 620 6.26 -6.43 7.55
N MET A 621 5.38 -6.50 6.54
CA MET A 621 4.61 -7.73 6.28
C MET A 621 5.49 -8.93 5.94
N VAL A 622 6.60 -8.72 5.23
CA VAL A 622 7.53 -9.81 4.91
C VAL A 622 8.24 -10.30 6.18
N GLY A 623 8.62 -9.38 7.07
CA GLY A 623 9.18 -9.70 8.39
C GLY A 623 8.19 -10.45 9.27
N TRP A 624 6.96 -9.94 9.36
CA TRP A 624 5.86 -10.53 10.11
C TRP A 624 5.55 -11.95 9.63
N GLN A 625 5.48 -12.18 8.31
CA GLN A 625 5.29 -13.53 7.78
C GLN A 625 6.42 -14.48 8.13
N LYS A 626 7.68 -14.02 8.13
CA LYS A 626 8.81 -14.87 8.50
C LYS A 626 8.75 -15.28 9.97
N VAL A 627 8.43 -14.34 10.85
CA VAL A 627 8.23 -14.60 12.28
C VAL A 627 7.06 -15.56 12.50
N LYS A 628 5.92 -15.31 11.85
CA LYS A 628 4.73 -16.17 11.88
C LYS A 628 5.08 -17.59 11.46
N GLU A 629 5.74 -17.75 10.32
CA GLU A 629 6.19 -19.05 9.80
C GLU A 629 7.09 -19.79 10.81
N MET A 630 8.12 -19.12 11.35
CA MET A 630 9.04 -19.73 12.29
C MET A 630 8.35 -20.20 13.58
N HIS A 631 7.46 -19.36 14.14
CA HIS A 631 6.72 -19.68 15.35
C HIS A 631 5.81 -20.89 15.15
N PHE A 632 5.01 -20.91 14.07
CA PHE A 632 4.09 -22.02 13.84
C PHE A 632 4.77 -23.30 13.35
N GLN A 633 5.92 -23.22 12.67
CA GLN A 633 6.71 -24.41 12.36
C GLN A 633 7.21 -25.09 13.65
N LYS A 634 7.67 -24.29 14.62
CA LYS A 634 8.08 -24.80 15.93
C LYS A 634 6.94 -25.43 16.72
N HIS A 635 5.75 -24.81 16.67
CA HIS A 635 4.55 -25.27 17.41
C HIS A 635 3.51 -25.95 16.51
N SER A 636 3.97 -26.61 15.44
CA SER A 636 3.10 -27.17 14.39
C SER A 636 2.15 -28.25 14.89
N GLU A 637 2.45 -28.88 16.03
CA GLU A 637 1.57 -29.85 16.70
C GLU A 637 0.26 -29.24 17.21
N THR A 638 0.26 -27.92 17.49
CA THR A 638 -0.90 -27.20 18.05
C THR A 638 -1.54 -26.23 17.07
N ALA A 639 -0.98 -26.09 15.86
CA ALA A 639 -1.42 -25.13 14.86
C ALA A 639 -1.82 -25.84 13.57
N THR A 640 -2.73 -25.22 12.81
CA THR A 640 -3.21 -25.78 11.54
C THR A 640 -2.81 -24.89 10.37
N PHE A 641 -2.38 -25.49 9.27
CA PHE A 641 -2.01 -24.75 8.06
C PHE A 641 -3.15 -24.78 7.03
N HIS A 642 -3.59 -23.60 6.59
CA HIS A 642 -4.53 -23.44 5.49
C HIS A 642 -3.81 -22.94 4.21
N PRO A 643 -4.03 -23.52 3.02
CA PRO A 643 -3.30 -23.14 1.81
C PRO A 643 -3.53 -21.69 1.34
N ILE A 644 -4.68 -21.08 1.65
CA ILE A 644 -5.00 -19.69 1.24
C ILE A 644 -4.64 -18.68 2.34
N TYR A 645 -4.98 -19.01 3.60
CA TYR A 645 -4.92 -18.10 4.74
C TYR A 645 -3.71 -18.36 5.66
N GLY A 646 -2.93 -19.39 5.36
CA GLY A 646 -1.73 -19.76 6.10
C GLY A 646 -2.02 -20.37 7.46
N TRP A 647 -1.03 -20.27 8.34
CA TRP A 647 -1.11 -20.80 9.70
C TRP A 647 -2.20 -20.15 10.55
N GLN A 648 -2.95 -20.99 11.25
CA GLN A 648 -3.98 -20.67 12.23
C GLN A 648 -3.55 -21.23 13.60
N ALA A 649 -3.54 -20.38 14.62
CA ALA A 649 -3.24 -20.81 15.98
C ALA A 649 -4.37 -21.68 16.55
N GLY A 650 -4.00 -22.78 17.20
CA GLY A 650 -4.92 -23.54 18.03
C GLY A 650 -5.03 -22.95 19.44
N PRO A 651 -5.98 -23.43 20.25
CA PRO A 651 -6.19 -22.93 21.61
C PRO A 651 -5.02 -23.23 22.57
N GLN A 652 -4.16 -24.20 22.23
CA GLN A 652 -2.99 -24.58 23.02
C GLN A 652 -1.68 -24.02 22.46
N THR A 653 -1.72 -23.25 21.37
CA THR A 653 -0.50 -22.67 20.80
C THR A 653 0.08 -21.63 21.77
N PRO A 654 1.36 -21.72 22.15
CA PRO A 654 2.01 -20.73 23.01
C PRO A 654 1.95 -19.32 22.41
N LYS A 655 1.86 -18.28 23.24
CA LYS A 655 1.87 -16.92 22.72
C LYS A 655 3.27 -16.51 22.27
N LEU A 656 3.33 -15.69 21.23
CA LEU A 656 4.54 -15.05 20.75
C LEU A 656 4.68 -13.65 21.34
N ARG A 657 5.76 -13.36 22.07
CA ARG A 657 6.19 -11.99 22.40
C ARG A 657 7.16 -11.49 21.32
N LEU A 658 6.74 -10.52 20.53
CA LEU A 658 7.54 -9.97 19.44
C LEU A 658 8.01 -8.56 19.75
N ILE A 659 9.29 -8.29 19.54
CA ILE A 659 9.82 -6.92 19.54
C ILE A 659 10.06 -6.48 18.12
N LEU A 660 9.39 -5.41 17.72
CA LEU A 660 9.52 -4.81 16.40
C LEU A 660 10.23 -3.46 16.51
N ILE A 661 11.43 -3.37 15.93
CA ILE A 661 12.22 -2.13 15.92
C ILE A 661 12.12 -1.48 14.54
N LEU A 662 11.64 -0.24 14.50
CA LEU A 662 11.40 0.54 13.28
C LEU A 662 12.28 1.78 13.25
N GLY A 663 12.88 2.06 12.08
CA GLY A 663 13.66 3.29 11.83
C GLY A 663 12.89 4.41 11.12
N GLY A 664 11.58 4.27 10.90
CA GLY A 664 10.73 5.23 10.18
C GLY A 664 9.53 4.58 9.49
N GLU A 665 8.89 5.30 8.56
CA GLU A 665 7.62 4.87 7.94
C GLU A 665 7.80 3.60 7.11
N VAL A 666 6.96 2.59 7.36
CA VAL A 666 6.96 1.33 6.60
C VAL A 666 5.88 1.41 5.53
N ASN A 667 6.15 0.88 4.34
CA ASN A 667 5.25 1.00 3.19
C ASN A 667 3.93 0.22 3.34
N ASP A 668 3.93 -0.89 4.09
CA ASP A 668 2.82 -1.84 4.24
C ASP A 668 2.30 -1.88 5.69
N MET A 669 2.34 -0.74 6.39
CA MET A 669 1.85 -0.63 7.77
C MET A 669 0.35 -0.88 7.87
N ASP A 670 -0.44 -0.45 6.87
CA ASP A 670 -1.89 -0.67 6.82
C ASP A 670 -2.25 -2.16 6.71
N GLU A 671 -1.50 -2.92 5.90
CA GLU A 671 -1.64 -4.38 5.78
C GLU A 671 -1.25 -5.09 7.08
N PHE A 672 -0.21 -4.59 7.75
CA PHE A 672 0.24 -5.09 9.04
C PHE A 672 -0.84 -4.91 10.10
N GLU A 673 -1.34 -3.69 10.26
CA GLU A 673 -2.43 -3.36 11.19
C GLU A 673 -3.68 -4.23 10.93
N LEU A 674 -4.09 -4.37 9.66
CA LEU A 674 -5.18 -5.27 9.27
C LEU A 674 -4.92 -6.73 9.69
N SER A 675 -3.68 -7.20 9.58
CA SER A 675 -3.32 -8.56 9.96
C SER A 675 -3.33 -8.79 11.48
N LEU A 676 -3.18 -7.74 12.28
CA LEU A 676 -3.11 -7.83 13.74
C LEU A 676 -4.49 -7.91 14.42
N PHE A 677 -5.57 -7.54 13.75
CA PHE A 677 -6.91 -7.62 14.35
C PHE A 677 -7.38 -9.06 14.63
N ASP A 678 -6.86 -10.06 13.91
CA ASP A 678 -7.15 -11.48 14.11
C ASP A 678 -6.08 -12.19 14.96
N VAL A 679 -5.11 -11.44 15.50
CA VAL A 679 -3.97 -12.02 16.23
C VAL A 679 -4.25 -11.98 17.73
N SER A 680 -4.73 -13.12 18.25
CA SER A 680 -4.87 -13.36 19.68
C SER A 680 -3.70 -14.14 20.31
N TRP A 681 -2.76 -14.60 19.47
CA TRP A 681 -1.66 -15.49 19.83
C TRP A 681 -0.30 -14.78 19.88
N ALA A 682 -0.26 -13.46 19.65
CA ALA A 682 0.98 -12.69 19.76
C ALA A 682 0.76 -11.37 20.47
N SER A 683 1.75 -10.96 21.26
CA SER A 683 1.89 -9.63 21.85
C SER A 683 3.08 -8.94 21.18
N ILE A 684 2.89 -7.74 20.66
CA ILE A 684 3.88 -7.02 19.84
C ILE A 684 4.26 -5.71 20.53
N THR A 685 5.54 -5.55 20.87
CA THR A 685 6.10 -4.30 21.37
C THR A 685 6.86 -3.60 20.25
N ILE A 686 6.40 -2.41 19.87
CA ILE A 686 6.96 -1.64 18.76
C ILE A 686 7.83 -0.51 19.32
N LEU A 687 9.11 -0.49 18.96
CA LEU A 687 10.01 0.64 19.20
C LEU A 687 10.18 1.42 17.88
N LEU A 688 9.71 2.66 17.85
CA LEU A 688 9.96 3.59 16.75
C LEU A 688 11.11 4.54 17.11
N MET A 689 12.16 4.52 16.29
CA MET A 689 13.28 5.46 16.39
C MET A 689 13.19 6.52 15.29
N GLY A 690 13.53 7.76 15.62
CA GLY A 690 13.55 8.85 14.65
C GLY A 690 14.51 9.98 14.97
N ALA A 691 14.59 10.93 14.04
CA ALA A 691 15.39 12.13 14.21
C ALA A 691 14.69 13.13 15.14
N ASP A 692 15.48 13.86 15.92
CA ASP A 692 14.98 14.89 16.85
C ASP A 692 14.08 15.95 16.19
N GLY A 693 12.90 16.15 16.78
CA GLY A 693 11.90 17.14 16.34
C GLY A 693 11.42 16.90 14.90
N CYS A 694 11.44 15.64 14.44
CA CYS A 694 11.03 15.31 13.09
C CYS A 694 9.50 15.18 13.01
N LEU A 695 8.87 16.11 12.30
CA LEU A 695 7.41 16.11 12.12
C LEU A 695 6.88 14.80 11.52
N HIS A 696 7.63 14.22 10.57
CA HIS A 696 7.28 12.95 9.95
C HIS A 696 7.36 11.76 10.92
N HIS A 697 8.35 11.76 11.84
CA HIS A 697 8.46 10.75 12.89
C HIS A 697 7.24 10.82 13.84
N HIS A 698 6.89 12.02 14.31
CA HIS A 698 5.75 12.19 15.21
C HIS A 698 4.40 11.92 14.54
N ARG A 699 4.26 12.20 13.23
CA ARG A 699 3.09 11.75 12.46
C ARG A 699 2.92 10.23 12.53
N GLN A 700 4.02 9.51 12.30
CA GLN A 700 4.01 8.05 12.39
C GLN A 700 3.78 7.56 13.82
N ALA A 701 4.39 8.21 14.82
CA ALA A 701 4.18 7.89 16.22
C ALA A 701 2.71 8.04 16.64
N SER A 702 2.02 9.10 16.19
CA SER A 702 0.57 9.27 16.40
C SER A 702 -0.22 8.09 15.83
N ARG A 703 0.13 7.62 14.63
CA ARG A 703 -0.51 6.44 14.03
C ARG A 703 -0.28 5.18 14.85
N LEU A 704 0.96 4.90 15.24
CA LEU A 704 1.29 3.71 16.04
C LEU A 704 0.65 3.74 17.43
N ARG A 705 0.53 4.93 18.04
CA ARG A 705 -0.22 5.12 19.28
C ARG A 705 -1.69 4.76 19.11
N ARG A 706 -2.37 5.29 18.08
CA ARG A 706 -3.78 4.90 17.77
C ARG A 706 -3.94 3.39 17.58
N MET A 707 -2.98 2.76 16.91
CA MET A 707 -2.97 1.30 16.70
C MET A 707 -2.84 0.54 18.03
N ALA A 708 -1.96 0.98 18.93
CA ALA A 708 -1.81 0.42 20.28
C ALA A 708 -3.08 0.64 21.13
N ASP A 709 -3.66 1.84 21.10
CA ASP A 709 -4.89 2.17 21.85
C ASP A 709 -6.08 1.32 21.38
N SER A 710 -6.10 0.92 20.11
CA SER A 710 -7.17 0.11 19.50
C SER A 710 -6.98 -1.40 19.65
N ASN A 711 -5.78 -1.85 20.04
CA ASN A 711 -5.41 -3.26 20.13
C ASN A 711 -4.59 -3.56 21.41
N PRO A 712 -5.17 -4.28 22.39
CA PRO A 712 -4.52 -4.54 23.66
C PRO A 712 -3.27 -5.42 23.57
N HIS A 713 -3.03 -6.06 22.42
CA HIS A 713 -1.84 -6.89 22.19
C HIS A 713 -0.65 -6.10 21.63
N ILE A 714 -0.80 -4.79 21.43
CA ILE A 714 0.25 -3.94 20.87
C ILE A 714 0.67 -2.91 21.92
N SER A 715 1.95 -2.91 22.26
CA SER A 715 2.58 -1.84 23.02
C SER A 715 3.50 -1.01 22.13
N PHE A 716 3.57 0.30 22.39
CA PHE A 716 4.28 1.23 21.52
C PHE A 716 5.18 2.16 22.33
N ILE A 717 6.43 2.28 21.87
CA ILE A 717 7.45 3.14 22.45
C ILE A 717 8.07 4.01 21.38
N GLU A 718 8.12 5.29 21.68
CA GLU A 718 8.73 6.32 20.85
C GLU A 718 10.11 6.71 21.41
N ALA A 719 11.10 6.82 20.53
CA ALA A 719 12.43 7.31 20.86
C ALA A 719 12.94 8.23 19.75
N GLN A 720 13.41 9.43 20.10
CA GLN A 720 13.90 10.40 19.11
C GLN A 720 15.23 11.06 19.49
N GLY A 721 16.02 11.38 18.46
CA GLY A 721 17.17 12.25 18.60
C GLY A 721 18.35 11.62 19.35
N LEU A 722 18.96 12.41 20.24
CA LEU A 722 19.95 11.93 21.20
C LEU A 722 19.21 11.23 22.34
N VAL A 723 18.94 9.93 22.15
CA VAL A 723 18.11 9.12 23.02
C VAL A 723 18.87 8.72 24.29
N PRO A 724 18.25 8.77 25.49
CA PRO A 724 18.77 8.13 26.69
C PRO A 724 18.56 6.61 26.59
N GLU A 725 19.54 5.88 26.04
CA GLU A 725 19.35 4.48 25.62
C GLU A 725 18.92 3.56 26.76
N ARG A 726 19.51 3.69 27.96
CA ARG A 726 19.11 2.85 29.10
C ARG A 726 17.67 3.14 29.56
N LEU A 727 17.22 4.40 29.55
CA LEU A 727 15.84 4.75 29.93
C LEU A 727 14.83 4.20 28.92
N VAL A 728 15.12 4.35 27.63
CA VAL A 728 14.25 3.77 26.58
C VAL A 728 14.24 2.25 26.65
N THR A 729 15.38 1.62 26.96
CA THR A 729 15.44 0.17 27.13
C THR A 729 14.66 -0.31 28.35
N HIS A 730 14.69 0.44 29.45
CA HIS A 730 13.90 0.18 30.65
C HIS A 730 12.40 0.18 30.32
N GLU A 731 11.90 1.24 29.65
CA GLU A 731 10.51 1.28 29.22
C GLU A 731 10.19 0.18 28.20
N LEU A 732 11.12 -0.16 27.30
CA LEU A 732 10.96 -1.28 26.36
C LEU A 732 10.73 -2.61 27.06
N LEU A 733 11.53 -2.91 28.08
CA LEU A 733 11.38 -4.14 28.82
C LEU A 733 10.07 -4.16 29.65
N LYS A 734 9.63 -3.02 30.21
CA LYS A 734 8.35 -2.91 30.93
C LYS A 734 7.17 -3.28 30.04
N HIS A 735 7.10 -2.64 28.88
CA HIS A 735 6.02 -2.86 27.91
C HIS A 735 6.08 -4.25 27.25
N HIS A 736 7.27 -4.85 27.15
CA HIS A 736 7.44 -6.18 26.59
C HIS A 736 7.01 -7.29 27.57
N LEU A 737 7.31 -7.11 28.86
CA LEU A 737 6.94 -8.07 29.91
C LEU A 737 5.53 -7.83 30.45
N GLY A 738 4.97 -6.63 30.28
CA GLY A 738 3.72 -6.21 30.91
C GLY A 738 3.84 -6.01 32.43
N GLN A 739 5.06 -5.76 32.92
CA GLN A 739 5.37 -5.64 34.33
C GLN A 739 6.11 -4.34 34.61
N ASP A 740 5.75 -3.68 35.71
CA ASP A 740 6.48 -2.52 36.20
C ASP A 740 7.68 -2.96 37.04
N PHE A 741 8.82 -2.32 36.81
CA PHE A 741 10.02 -2.44 37.62
C PHE A 741 10.73 -1.08 37.68
N SER A 742 11.45 -0.86 38.77
CA SER A 742 12.24 0.34 39.01
C SER A 742 13.48 0.39 38.10
N MET A 743 14.01 1.60 37.88
CA MET A 743 15.28 1.79 37.18
C MET A 743 16.43 1.01 37.84
N SER A 744 16.45 0.93 39.18
CA SER A 744 17.45 0.17 39.93
C SER A 744 17.38 -1.34 39.69
N GLU A 745 16.17 -1.90 39.60
CA GLU A 745 16.00 -3.33 39.29
C GLU A 745 16.47 -3.61 37.86
N PHE A 746 16.18 -2.72 36.93
CA PHE A 746 16.67 -2.83 35.56
C PHE A 746 18.19 -2.74 35.45
N GLU A 747 18.82 -1.82 36.19
CA GLU A 747 20.30 -1.75 36.23
C GLU A 747 20.92 -3.04 36.77
N ASN A 748 20.27 -3.70 37.74
CA ASN A 748 20.70 -5.01 38.21
C ASN A 748 20.51 -6.10 37.15
N LEU A 749 19.46 -6.02 36.33
CA LEU A 749 19.25 -6.95 35.21
C LEU A 749 20.27 -6.75 34.08
N GLU A 750 20.67 -5.50 33.83
CA GLU A 750 21.67 -5.13 32.83
C GLU A 750 23.09 -5.53 33.23
N GLN A 751 23.40 -5.62 34.54
CA GLN A 751 24.72 -6.03 35.00
C GLN A 751 25.07 -7.45 34.53
N GLN A 752 26.10 -7.53 33.68
CA GLN A 752 26.73 -8.78 33.30
C GLN A 752 27.19 -9.52 34.56
N THR A 753 26.74 -10.75 34.74
CA THR A 753 27.39 -11.66 35.68
C THR A 753 28.78 -11.97 35.12
N ALA A 754 29.77 -11.17 35.49
CA ALA A 754 31.13 -11.68 35.59
C ALA A 754 31.07 -12.83 36.61
N GLU A 755 31.47 -14.04 36.21
CA GLU A 755 31.50 -15.29 37.00
C GLU A 755 30.33 -16.27 36.76
N LEU A 756 30.49 -17.09 35.72
CA LEU A 756 30.33 -18.54 35.83
C LEU A 756 31.69 -19.16 35.44
N PRO A 757 32.14 -20.23 36.11
CA PRO A 757 33.53 -20.66 36.08
C PRO A 757 33.93 -21.14 34.68
N SER A 758 35.14 -20.78 34.28
CA SER A 758 35.85 -21.38 33.15
C SER A 758 35.64 -22.91 33.15
N PRO A 759 35.40 -23.56 32.00
CA PRO A 759 35.46 -25.01 31.94
C PRO A 759 36.87 -25.39 32.40
N SER A 760 36.94 -26.05 33.55
CA SER A 760 38.19 -26.52 34.12
C SER A 760 38.91 -27.36 33.07
N GLU A 761 40.10 -26.92 32.69
CA GLU A 761 41.04 -27.74 31.96
C GLU A 761 41.20 -29.06 32.72
N PRO A 762 41.06 -30.23 32.07
CA PRO A 762 41.42 -31.49 32.70
C PRO A 762 42.94 -31.47 32.91
N ARG A 763 43.31 -31.29 34.17
CA ARG A 763 44.65 -31.45 34.72
C ARG A 763 45.30 -32.71 34.15
N ALA A 764 46.35 -32.52 33.36
CA ALA A 764 47.17 -33.60 32.84
C ALA A 764 47.69 -34.48 33.99
N GLN A 765 47.24 -35.73 34.05
CA GLN A 765 47.97 -36.82 34.69
C GLN A 765 48.53 -37.72 33.60
N ARG A 766 49.86 -37.82 33.63
CA ARG A 766 50.72 -38.50 32.69
C ARG A 766 51.10 -39.85 33.30
N THR A 767 50.67 -40.95 32.70
CA THR A 767 51.26 -42.30 32.84
C THR A 767 50.85 -43.10 31.61
N GLN A 768 51.70 -43.10 30.58
CA GLN A 768 52.56 -44.23 30.19
C GLN A 768 51.83 -45.51 29.75
N SER A 769 51.85 -45.75 28.44
CA SER A 769 52.26 -47.00 27.75
C SER A 769 51.27 -47.43 26.65
N GLY A 770 51.82 -47.90 25.53
CA GLY A 770 51.10 -48.67 24.51
C GLY A 770 51.08 -48.05 23.11
N GLN A 771 52.10 -48.34 22.33
CA GLN A 771 52.22 -48.07 20.90
C GLN A 771 51.14 -48.80 20.08
N SER A 772 50.62 -48.15 19.03
CA SER A 772 50.28 -48.77 17.73
C SER A 772 50.01 -47.68 16.69
N GLN A 773 50.35 -47.97 15.43
CA GLN A 773 50.64 -47.07 14.31
C GLN A 773 49.43 -46.77 13.39
N LEU A 774 49.71 -45.87 12.42
CA LEU A 774 48.98 -45.51 11.17
C LEU A 774 47.95 -44.37 11.33
N GLU A 775 47.92 -43.30 10.53
CA GLU A 775 48.57 -42.99 9.25
C GLU A 775 48.50 -41.45 9.05
N GLN A 776 49.60 -40.82 8.64
CA GLN A 776 49.65 -39.40 8.28
C GLN A 776 49.16 -39.24 6.84
N LEU A 777 48.13 -38.43 6.61
CA LEU A 777 47.89 -37.79 5.33
C LEU A 777 47.84 -36.28 5.53
N LEU A 778 48.91 -35.62 5.08
CA LEU A 778 48.98 -34.18 4.85
C LEU A 778 47.87 -33.77 3.89
N ILE A 779 47.09 -32.75 4.27
CA ILE A 779 46.36 -31.92 3.30
C ILE A 779 47.21 -30.67 3.12
N GLU A 780 47.96 -30.63 2.02
CA GLU A 780 48.66 -29.44 1.54
C GLU A 780 47.64 -28.38 1.09
N LEU A 781 47.84 -27.14 1.51
CA LEU A 781 47.10 -25.98 1.01
C LEU A 781 47.62 -25.63 -0.39
N PRO A 782 46.74 -25.25 -1.35
CA PRO A 782 47.13 -24.99 -2.72
C PRO A 782 48.06 -23.77 -2.83
N SER A 783 48.95 -23.84 -3.82
CA SER A 783 49.97 -22.81 -4.03
C SER A 783 49.38 -21.53 -4.63
N VAL A 784 50.09 -20.41 -4.41
CA VAL A 784 49.72 -19.07 -4.92
C VAL A 784 49.53 -19.04 -6.45
N GLU A 785 50.13 -19.99 -7.18
CA GLU A 785 50.01 -20.09 -8.63
C GLU A 785 48.71 -20.80 -9.07
N GLU A 786 48.17 -21.73 -8.27
CA GLU A 786 46.88 -22.38 -8.52
C GLU A 786 45.69 -21.43 -8.26
N THR A 787 45.89 -20.45 -7.38
CA THR A 787 44.89 -19.39 -7.13
C THR A 787 44.80 -18.39 -8.30
N ARG A 788 45.88 -18.22 -9.07
CA ARG A 788 45.91 -17.36 -10.28
C ARG A 788 45.27 -18.00 -11.50
N ILE A 789 45.29 -19.34 -11.60
CA ILE A 789 44.65 -20.07 -12.69
C ILE A 789 43.12 -20.02 -12.51
N TRP A 790 42.62 -20.16 -11.28
CA TRP A 790 41.18 -20.06 -10.96
C TRP A 790 40.58 -18.67 -11.26
N GLN A 791 41.37 -17.60 -11.13
CA GLN A 791 40.94 -16.23 -11.47
C GLN A 791 40.95 -15.93 -12.97
N ARG A 792 41.60 -16.77 -13.79
CA ARG A 792 41.67 -16.58 -15.26
C ARG A 792 40.44 -17.14 -15.97
N ASP A 793 39.75 -18.13 -15.37
CA ASP A 793 38.67 -18.88 -16.01
C ASP A 793 37.25 -18.33 -15.77
N TYR A 794 37.09 -17.29 -14.95
CA TYR A 794 35.80 -16.62 -14.71
C TYR A 794 35.81 -15.16 -15.20
N GLN A 795 35.51 -14.96 -16.48
CA GLN A 795 35.24 -13.63 -17.05
C GLN A 795 33.76 -13.25 -16.89
N LEU A 796 33.49 -12.16 -16.14
CA LEU A 796 32.27 -11.36 -16.24
C LEU A 796 32.66 -9.92 -16.62
N PRO A 797 31.83 -9.20 -17.40
CA PRO A 797 32.26 -8.07 -18.22
C PRO A 797 32.53 -6.81 -17.39
N GLN A 798 33.67 -6.17 -17.65
CA GLN A 798 34.00 -4.84 -17.14
C GLN A 798 33.40 -3.74 -18.03
N THR A 799 32.84 -2.71 -17.40
CA THR A 799 32.72 -1.35 -17.97
C THR A 799 33.59 -0.38 -17.17
N PRO A 800 34.30 0.58 -17.82
CA PRO A 800 35.20 1.54 -17.18
C PRO A 800 34.39 2.76 -16.67
N GLY A 801 34.74 3.52 -15.63
CA GLY A 801 36.01 3.81 -14.99
C GLY A 801 36.13 5.34 -14.90
N LEU A 802 36.20 5.94 -13.70
CA LEU A 802 36.70 7.30 -13.50
C LEU A 802 37.27 7.43 -12.07
N TYR A 803 38.53 7.85 -12.02
CA TYR A 803 39.50 7.76 -10.93
C TYR A 803 39.31 8.77 -9.80
N GLU A 804 39.74 8.34 -8.61
CA GLU A 804 40.21 9.16 -7.48
C GLU A 804 41.43 10.02 -7.85
N LEU A 805 41.54 11.23 -7.29
CA LEU A 805 42.83 11.81 -6.90
C LEU A 805 42.68 12.67 -5.63
N SER A 806 43.47 12.33 -4.61
CA SER A 806 43.83 13.19 -3.47
C SER A 806 45.02 14.09 -3.83
N GLY A 807 45.12 15.28 -3.25
CA GLY A 807 46.34 16.11 -3.36
C GLY A 807 46.24 17.48 -2.71
N VAL A 808 46.91 17.62 -1.57
CA VAL A 808 47.24 18.88 -0.88
C VAL A 808 48.28 19.65 -1.70
N GLN A 809 48.10 20.96 -1.94
CA GLN A 809 49.20 21.91 -2.13
C GLN A 809 48.76 23.38 -1.95
N ARG A 810 49.56 24.13 -1.17
CA ARG A 810 49.53 25.60 -1.03
C ARG A 810 49.89 26.29 -2.36
N PRO A 811 49.59 27.60 -2.48
CA PRO A 811 50.55 28.50 -3.11
C PRO A 811 50.87 29.77 -2.30
N THR A 812 52.11 30.23 -2.49
CA THR A 812 52.78 31.41 -1.93
C THR A 812 52.88 32.50 -3.00
N GLU A 813 52.62 33.76 -2.61
CA GLU A 813 53.15 35.06 -3.07
C GLU A 813 53.14 35.51 -4.57
N LEU A 814 52.32 36.56 -4.84
CA LEU A 814 52.61 37.93 -5.36
C LEU A 814 53.41 38.15 -6.68
N PRO A 815 53.07 39.19 -7.50
CA PRO A 815 53.46 40.58 -7.19
C PRO A 815 52.42 41.69 -7.46
N ALA A 816 52.81 42.89 -7.03
CA ALA A 816 52.03 44.10 -6.71
C ALA A 816 51.89 45.14 -7.85
N ASN A 817 51.17 46.23 -7.49
CA ASN A 817 51.09 47.62 -8.02
C ASN A 817 49.77 47.99 -8.72
N ASP A 818 49.12 49.14 -8.46
CA ASP A 818 49.30 50.22 -7.48
C ASP A 818 48.05 51.14 -7.46
N ARG A 819 47.81 51.81 -6.31
CA ARG A 819 47.03 53.06 -6.03
C ARG A 819 45.50 53.10 -6.31
N SER A 820 44.64 53.41 -5.32
CA SER A 820 44.58 54.74 -4.66
C SER A 820 43.90 54.74 -3.27
N VAL A 821 44.67 55.15 -2.23
CA VAL A 821 44.42 56.02 -1.04
C VAL A 821 42.94 56.28 -0.64
N ALA A 822 42.40 55.73 0.48
CA ALA A 822 42.56 56.00 1.93
C ALA A 822 41.64 57.08 2.52
N VAL A 823 40.79 56.70 3.50
CA VAL A 823 40.58 57.37 4.81
C VAL A 823 40.04 56.32 5.81
N GLN A 824 40.75 56.13 6.92
CA GLN A 824 40.29 55.39 8.11
C GLN A 824 39.93 56.38 9.22
N HIS A 825 38.88 56.08 10.00
CA HIS A 825 38.77 56.41 11.42
C HIS A 825 37.72 55.51 12.13
N PRO A 826 37.75 55.38 13.47
CA PRO A 826 37.74 54.12 14.23
C PRO A 826 36.36 53.71 14.82
N PRO A 827 36.22 52.54 15.49
CA PRO A 827 34.91 52.00 15.86
C PRO A 827 34.39 52.58 17.17
N ARG A 828 33.06 52.73 17.26
CA ARG A 828 32.33 53.06 18.51
C ARG A 828 31.05 52.21 18.63
N PRO A 829 30.49 52.03 19.83
CA PRO A 829 30.04 50.75 20.33
C PRO A 829 28.51 50.58 20.22
N THR A 830 28.12 49.31 20.28
CA THR A 830 26.80 48.74 20.59
C THR A 830 25.78 49.68 21.26
N ARG A 831 24.62 49.82 20.61
CA ARG A 831 23.36 50.31 21.21
C ARG A 831 22.36 49.13 21.23
N PRO A 832 21.73 48.81 22.37
CA PRO A 832 20.76 47.72 22.46
C PRO A 832 19.43 48.11 21.79
N ALA A 833 18.73 47.10 21.27
CA ALA A 833 17.38 47.23 20.72
C ALA A 833 16.34 47.42 21.85
N PRO A 834 15.23 48.14 21.58
CA PRO A 834 14.30 48.60 22.61
C PRO A 834 13.38 47.49 23.13
N SER A 835 13.07 47.57 24.43
CA SER A 835 12.09 46.74 25.14
C SER A 835 10.66 46.93 24.59
N PRO A 836 9.83 45.87 24.56
CA PRO A 836 8.42 45.98 24.19
C PRO A 836 7.59 46.61 25.32
N PRO A 837 6.46 47.28 25.00
CA PRO A 837 5.60 47.90 26.00
C PRO A 837 4.79 46.86 26.78
N GLN A 838 4.86 46.93 28.11
CA GLN A 838 3.88 46.33 29.02
C GLN A 838 2.55 47.09 28.93
N LEU A 839 1.45 46.35 28.83
CA LEU A 839 0.10 46.86 29.06
C LEU A 839 -0.59 45.83 29.97
N ASP A 840 -0.92 46.29 31.17
CA ASP A 840 -1.54 45.54 32.24
C ASP A 840 -3.05 45.36 32.04
N HIS A 841 -3.51 44.22 32.56
CA HIS A 841 -4.86 43.89 33.08
C HIS A 841 -5.95 43.27 32.18
N PRO A 842 -6.79 42.40 32.79
CA PRO A 842 -7.37 41.21 32.17
C PRO A 842 -8.82 41.44 31.72
N LEU A 843 -9.24 40.74 30.67
CA LEU A 843 -10.64 40.66 30.28
C LEU A 843 -11.18 39.25 30.60
N ASP A 844 -12.27 39.27 31.36
CA ASP A 844 -13.05 38.13 31.84
C ASP A 844 -13.57 37.22 30.70
N PRO A 845 -13.85 35.94 31.00
CA PRO A 845 -14.43 35.01 30.04
C PRO A 845 -15.92 35.33 29.76
N PRO A 846 -16.43 35.05 28.53
CA PRO A 846 -17.83 35.27 28.20
C PRO A 846 -18.76 34.25 28.90
N PRO A 847 -20.02 34.64 29.21
CA PRO A 847 -20.96 33.84 29.99
C PRO A 847 -21.63 32.72 29.19
N PRO A 848 -22.14 31.66 29.85
CA PRO A 848 -22.89 30.58 29.23
C PRO A 848 -24.37 30.96 29.07
N TYR A 849 -24.93 30.73 27.88
CA TYR A 849 -26.38 30.81 27.63
C TYR A 849 -26.96 29.39 27.51
N LEU A 850 -27.64 28.95 28.57
CA LEU A 850 -29.07 28.66 28.71
C LEU A 850 -29.57 27.31 28.13
N GLU A 851 -29.64 26.33 29.03
CA GLU A 851 -30.78 25.41 29.08
C GLU A 851 -31.92 26.06 29.88
N THR A 852 -33.14 26.03 29.33
CA THR A 852 -34.39 26.01 30.09
C THR A 852 -35.42 25.20 29.31
N GLY A 853 -35.93 24.11 29.90
CA GLY A 853 -37.26 23.59 29.61
C GLY A 853 -38.34 24.64 29.95
N SER A 854 -39.62 24.50 29.65
CA SER A 854 -40.47 23.30 29.67
C SER A 854 -41.91 23.68 29.25
N SER A 855 -42.67 22.66 28.81
CA SER A 855 -44.14 22.50 28.97
C SER A 855 -45.13 23.26 28.06
N GLN A 856 -45.79 22.50 27.17
CA GLN A 856 -47.20 22.13 27.29
C GLN A 856 -47.46 20.76 26.67
#